data_AF-A0A4Q5U284-F1
#
_entry.id   AF-A0A4Q5U284-F1
#
_cell.length_a   1.000
_cell.length_b   1.000
_cell.length_c   1.000
_cell.angle_alpha   90.00
_cell.angle_beta   90.00
_cell.angle_gamma   90.00
#
_symmetry.space_group_name_H-M   'P 1'
#
loop_
_entity.id
_entity.type
_entity.pdbx_description
1 polymer ?
#
loop_
_entity_poly.entity_id
_entity_poly.type
_entity_poly.pdbx_seq_one_letter_code
_entity_poly.pdbx_strand_id
1 'polypeptide(L)'
;MRDELELIRLIENYLSGTMTEEERNRFRQRMLDEPALDEEVALQEQIVAGLDRAVLRDAANVAGRRFRIRKQVLRGTVLVLIIAVILAIEFYFFNRDAHGEINSLPEYNETGGREWVLADSVIRPEFFTIVTSRDTIIETKSGIVFSFAAGSFRDKNGTPLSGDVSVTIKEAMDPASILKAGLSTMSGNRQLETGGMFYLDFRQHGNTVHIDPAKPVYAQVPRGPGSEGMQLFEGKRTASGSIDWVNPRDFEKTLTAVDISTLDFYPPGYRAFVTGLGIGSGKVFLDSFYLSFSEWFRTGGAYPGYTMLDGPATDTGGHASDNPGPDTYWGNLHGCGIDPASVMAIWDARYNNTILATKEFEERLRLIHTIGNRELLQLYTQGMQSNLPFSAIDSFAMQYDGRFEKFAARKDGGLYLPDNRRKALLEYASIKQAAYSDAAIRARESFLKRINDTTGLAQDSQRSVEREIREAGMLMEEFRINLESAYAQLGYKPPLVPVSPADVFDVAITNPGWYNVDKYVMDATATRSSMEYTDTATGKKAIIAYRDLGITIPNPREYSSLHVYLVPDQQSSFLRITEAGGSWPARLNSLLGYTVVALGNKNGLWFYDSKKISNESRVTLSLHKENETELDKHLSAIKSFGAPAAFRMEIASMAFEVRQQSIARERQGDQEIRSRVGAVVFPCVSRLPMPPVADSLPAAGRLIGSSLEQRSSN
;
A
#
# COMPACT_ATOMS: atom_id res chain seq x y z
N MET A 1 -7.13 -2.97 7.83
CA MET A 1 -6.05 -1.96 7.71
C MET A 1 -5.98 -0.99 8.86
N ARG A 2 -7.10 -0.39 9.32
CA ARG A 2 -7.07 0.55 10.46
C ARG A 2 -6.46 -0.09 11.71
N ASP A 3 -6.89 -1.31 12.02
CA ASP A 3 -6.44 -2.03 13.21
C ASP A 3 -4.93 -2.39 13.14
N GLU A 4 -4.45 -2.86 11.98
CA GLU A 4 -3.04 -3.24 11.79
C GLU A 4 -2.10 -2.03 11.87
N LEU A 5 -2.52 -0.88 11.34
CA LEU A 5 -1.71 0.35 11.38
C LEU A 5 -1.73 1.04 12.74
N GLU A 6 -2.89 1.07 13.38
CA GLU A 6 -2.96 1.53 14.76
C GLU A 6 -2.08 0.65 15.65
N LEU A 7 -2.06 -0.67 15.43
CA LEU A 7 -1.17 -1.57 16.16
C LEU A 7 0.31 -1.22 15.95
N ILE A 8 0.77 -1.09 14.69
CA ILE A 8 2.17 -0.75 14.38
C ILE A 8 2.56 0.60 15.03
N ARG A 9 1.72 1.63 14.88
CA ARG A 9 1.97 2.96 15.44
C ARG A 9 1.97 2.94 16.96
N LEU A 10 1.12 2.13 17.57
CA LEU A 10 1.01 2.02 19.01
C LEU A 10 2.21 1.25 19.60
N ILE A 11 2.70 0.21 18.91
CA ILE A 11 3.99 -0.44 19.23
C ILE A 11 5.14 0.56 19.10
N GLU A 12 5.17 1.38 18.05
CA GLU A 12 6.23 2.39 17.87
C GLU A 12 6.25 3.44 18.97
N ASN A 13 5.08 3.94 19.37
CA ASN A 13 4.97 4.90 20.47
C ASN A 13 5.43 4.29 21.80
N TYR A 14 5.17 3.00 22.01
CA TYR A 14 5.66 2.25 23.16
C TYR A 14 7.20 2.15 23.15
N LEU A 15 7.79 1.74 22.02
CA LEU A 15 9.24 1.53 21.87
C LEU A 15 10.06 2.83 21.83
N SER A 16 9.50 3.90 21.26
CA SER A 16 10.16 5.22 21.19
C SER A 16 10.05 6.04 22.47
N GLY A 17 9.28 5.55 23.45
CA GLY A 17 9.11 6.22 24.72
C GLY A 17 8.10 7.38 24.72
N THR A 18 7.36 7.59 23.64
CA THR A 18 6.49 8.76 23.43
C THR A 18 5.10 8.66 24.08
N MET A 19 4.71 7.47 24.56
CA MET A 19 3.48 7.27 25.34
C MET A 19 3.54 7.92 26.73
N THR A 20 2.38 8.41 27.19
CA THR A 20 2.17 8.75 28.61
C THR A 20 2.26 7.50 29.50
N GLU A 21 2.49 7.69 30.80
CA GLU A 21 2.64 6.57 31.74
C GLU A 21 1.36 5.71 31.85
N GLU A 22 0.18 6.34 31.77
CA GLU A 22 -1.11 5.65 31.75
C GLU A 22 -1.37 4.85 30.46
N GLU A 23 -1.00 5.40 29.30
CA GLU A 23 -1.09 4.69 28.01
C GLU A 23 -0.13 3.50 27.97
N ARG A 24 1.09 3.69 28.47
CA ARG A 24 2.11 2.65 28.54
C ARG A 24 1.66 1.49 29.43
N ASN A 25 1.05 1.77 30.58
CA ASN A 25 0.55 0.74 31.48
C ASN A 25 -0.65 -0.03 30.90
N ARG A 26 -1.58 0.67 30.22
CA ARG A 26 -2.69 0.02 29.49
C ARG A 26 -2.19 -0.88 28.37
N PHE A 27 -1.18 -0.42 27.62
CA PHE A 27 -0.61 -1.22 26.54
C PHE A 27 0.13 -2.46 27.06
N ARG A 28 0.87 -2.35 28.16
CA ARG A 28 1.50 -3.51 28.82
C ARG A 28 0.49 -4.55 29.28
N GLN A 29 -0.65 -4.11 29.85
CA GLN A 29 -1.72 -5.04 30.21
C GLN A 29 -2.30 -5.74 28.97
N ARG A 30 -2.52 -5.00 27.89
CA ARG A 30 -2.98 -5.59 26.63
C ARG A 30 -1.99 -6.61 26.04
N MET A 31 -0.68 -6.40 26.16
CA MET A 31 0.33 -7.39 25.77
C MET A 31 0.27 -8.68 26.62
N LEU A 32 -0.10 -8.58 27.90
CA LEU A 32 -0.30 -9.75 28.76
C LEU A 32 -1.57 -10.52 28.37
N ASP A 33 -2.61 -9.82 27.94
CA ASP A 33 -3.91 -10.40 27.56
C ASP A 33 -3.91 -10.97 26.11
N GLU A 34 -3.07 -10.43 25.22
CA GLU A 34 -2.97 -10.80 23.80
C GLU A 34 -1.56 -11.31 23.45
N PRO A 35 -1.25 -12.63 23.56
CA PRO A 35 0.09 -13.16 23.29
C PRO A 35 0.65 -12.87 21.88
N ALA A 36 -0.24 -12.75 20.88
CA ALA A 36 0.15 -12.37 19.53
C ALA A 36 0.67 -10.92 19.43
N LEU A 37 0.16 -10.02 20.29
CA LEU A 37 0.64 -8.65 20.40
C LEU A 37 2.02 -8.60 21.05
N ASP A 38 2.26 -9.41 22.08
CA ASP A 38 3.58 -9.53 22.72
C ASP A 38 4.64 -10.05 21.73
N GLU A 39 4.29 -11.05 20.91
CA GLU A 39 5.18 -11.57 19.86
C GLU A 39 5.49 -10.51 18.78
N GLU A 40 4.49 -9.71 18.36
CA GLU A 40 4.67 -8.61 17.40
C GLU A 40 5.54 -7.49 17.99
N VAL A 41 5.36 -7.14 19.28
CA VAL A 41 6.22 -6.20 19.99
C VAL A 41 7.64 -6.73 20.09
N ALA A 42 7.82 -8.00 20.46
CA ALA A 42 9.13 -8.64 20.55
C ALA A 42 9.84 -8.69 19.18
N LEU A 43 9.10 -8.92 18.09
CA LEU A 43 9.64 -8.85 16.73
C LEU A 43 10.11 -7.43 16.40
N GLN A 44 9.30 -6.41 16.69
CA GLN A 44 9.67 -5.00 16.47
C GLN A 44 10.84 -4.57 17.38
N GLU A 45 10.92 -5.07 18.62
CA GLU A 45 12.07 -4.89 19.51
C GLU A 45 13.32 -5.56 18.96
N GLN A 46 13.23 -6.78 18.41
CA GLN A 46 14.35 -7.46 17.79
C GLN A 46 14.86 -6.74 16.54
N ILE A 47 13.96 -6.13 15.78
CA ILE A 47 14.26 -5.26 14.64
C ILE A 47 15.01 -4.00 15.12
N VAL A 48 14.49 -3.29 16.12
CA VAL A 48 15.11 -2.08 16.69
C VAL A 48 16.45 -2.43 17.35
N ALA A 49 16.52 -3.49 18.14
CA ALA A 49 17.75 -3.99 18.75
C ALA A 49 18.70 -4.62 17.71
N GLY A 50 18.20 -5.05 16.55
CA GLY A 50 18.98 -5.50 15.40
C GLY A 50 19.72 -4.33 14.75
N LEU A 51 19.03 -3.20 14.62
CA LEU A 51 19.59 -1.90 14.21
C LEU A 51 20.73 -1.47 15.17
N ASP A 52 20.48 -1.51 16.48
CA ASP A 52 21.49 -1.18 17.49
C ASP A 52 22.65 -2.17 17.46
N ARG A 53 22.38 -3.47 17.24
CA ARG A 53 23.43 -4.50 17.10
C ARG A 53 24.20 -4.38 15.79
N ALA A 54 23.64 -3.87 14.70
CA ALA A 54 24.35 -3.60 13.46
C ALA A 54 25.31 -2.41 13.63
N VAL A 55 24.83 -1.33 14.27
CA VAL A 55 25.63 -0.17 14.68
C VAL A 55 26.75 -0.58 15.65
N LEU A 56 26.45 -1.43 16.64
CA LEU A 56 27.42 -1.95 17.60
C LEU A 56 28.35 -3.02 17.00
N ARG A 57 27.92 -3.81 16.01
CA ARG A 57 28.77 -4.77 15.28
C ARG A 57 29.78 -4.07 14.40
N ASP A 58 29.42 -2.97 13.73
CA ASP A 58 30.39 -2.13 13.01
C ASP A 58 31.42 -1.54 13.98
N ALA A 59 30.97 -1.00 15.12
CA ALA A 59 31.87 -0.52 16.18
C ALA A 59 32.75 -1.64 16.78
N ALA A 60 32.20 -2.83 17.00
CA ALA A 60 32.86 -3.98 17.60
C ALA A 60 33.79 -4.73 16.61
N ASN A 61 33.50 -4.71 15.31
CA ASN A 61 34.39 -5.27 14.27
C ASN A 61 35.64 -4.38 14.09
N VAL A 62 35.48 -3.06 14.20
CA VAL A 62 36.60 -2.11 14.26
C VAL A 62 37.42 -2.28 15.54
N ALA A 63 36.77 -2.48 16.69
CA ALA A 63 37.44 -2.79 17.97
C ALA A 63 38.11 -4.18 17.98
N GLY A 64 37.48 -5.19 17.34
CA GLY A 64 37.96 -6.57 17.24
C GLY A 64 39.15 -6.73 16.29
N ARG A 65 39.23 -5.92 15.22
CA ARG A 65 40.45 -5.76 14.41
C ARG A 65 41.58 -5.14 15.23
N ARG A 66 41.32 -4.08 16.02
CA ARG A 66 42.30 -3.48 16.94
C ARG A 66 42.80 -4.47 18.00
N PHE A 67 41.94 -5.32 18.53
CA PHE A 67 42.32 -6.34 19.52
C PHE A 67 43.15 -7.48 18.91
N ARG A 68 42.83 -7.95 17.69
CA ARG A 68 43.64 -8.96 16.98
C ARG A 68 45.04 -8.45 16.60
N ILE A 69 45.15 -7.18 16.23
CA ILE A 69 46.44 -6.52 15.96
C ILE A 69 47.27 -6.37 17.27
N ARG A 70 46.63 -5.96 18.38
CA ARG A 70 47.29 -5.95 19.71
C ARG A 70 47.72 -7.33 20.19
N LYS A 71 46.96 -8.40 19.88
CA LYS A 71 47.27 -9.78 20.29
C LYS A 71 48.49 -10.37 19.56
N GLN A 72 48.84 -9.87 18.37
CA GLN A 72 50.07 -10.29 17.66
C GLN A 72 51.34 -9.57 18.18
N VAL A 73 51.21 -8.37 18.77
CA VAL A 73 52.33 -7.62 19.36
C VAL A 73 52.73 -8.16 20.75
N LEU A 74 51.86 -8.92 21.41
CA LEU A 74 52.06 -9.40 22.78
C LEU A 74 53.01 -10.62 22.95
N ARG A 75 53.64 -11.14 21.88
CA ARG A 75 54.55 -12.31 21.95
C ARG A 75 56.03 -11.97 22.20
N GLY A 76 56.40 -10.71 22.41
CA GLY A 76 57.80 -10.27 22.57
C GLY A 76 58.12 -9.54 23.89
N THR A 77 57.64 -10.01 25.03
CA THR A 77 57.54 -9.21 26.28
C THR A 77 58.82 -9.03 27.10
N VAL A 78 60.00 -9.52 26.70
CA VAL A 78 61.25 -9.30 27.47
C VAL A 78 62.04 -8.07 26.98
N LEU A 79 61.92 -7.68 25.70
CA LEU A 79 62.61 -6.50 25.15
C LEU A 79 61.89 -5.18 25.50
N VAL A 80 60.57 -5.24 25.68
CA VAL A 80 59.69 -4.07 25.91
C VAL A 80 59.90 -3.44 27.28
N LEU A 81 60.31 -4.20 28.31
CA LEU A 81 60.51 -3.64 29.66
C LEU A 81 61.80 -2.82 29.78
N ILE A 82 62.86 -3.18 29.05
CA ILE A 82 64.11 -2.40 29.01
C ILE A 82 63.89 -1.13 28.18
N ILE A 83 63.17 -1.24 27.06
CA ILE A 83 62.78 -0.09 26.23
C ILE A 83 61.80 0.82 26.98
N ALA A 84 60.87 0.30 27.78
CA ALA A 84 59.93 1.11 28.56
C ALA A 84 60.60 1.89 29.69
N VAL A 85 61.67 1.36 30.30
CA VAL A 85 62.45 2.10 31.32
C VAL A 85 63.34 3.17 30.67
N ILE A 86 63.93 2.89 29.51
CA ILE A 86 64.69 3.88 28.73
C ILE A 86 63.75 4.97 28.20
N LEU A 87 62.57 4.60 27.67
CA LEU A 87 61.54 5.54 27.23
C LEU A 87 60.89 6.30 28.39
N ALA A 88 60.80 5.73 29.59
CA ALA A 88 60.30 6.46 30.77
C ALA A 88 61.32 7.47 31.31
N ILE A 89 62.63 7.15 31.22
CA ILE A 89 63.71 8.08 31.55
C ILE A 89 63.78 9.18 30.47
N GLU A 90 63.67 8.85 29.19
CA GLU A 90 63.56 9.84 28.11
C GLU A 90 62.28 10.68 28.23
N PHE A 91 61.12 10.10 28.55
CA PHE A 91 59.84 10.80 28.77
C PHE A 91 59.88 11.71 30.00
N TYR A 92 60.60 11.33 31.06
CA TYR A 92 60.80 12.18 32.23
C TYR A 92 61.73 13.38 31.93
N PHE A 93 62.72 13.21 31.04
CA PHE A 93 63.51 14.32 30.53
C PHE A 93 62.79 15.14 29.43
N PHE A 94 61.91 14.54 28.61
CA PHE A 94 61.10 15.20 27.57
C PHE A 94 59.92 16.02 28.14
N ASN A 95 59.28 15.55 29.21
CA ASN A 95 58.16 16.26 29.84
C ASN A 95 58.59 17.44 30.71
N ARG A 96 59.89 17.74 30.80
CA ARG A 96 60.34 18.98 31.42
C ARG A 96 60.09 20.21 30.52
N ASP A 97 59.77 20.00 29.24
CA ASP A 97 59.54 21.07 28.26
C ASP A 97 58.06 21.24 27.81
N ALA A 98 57.11 20.49 28.37
CA ALA A 98 55.71 20.49 27.91
C ALA A 98 54.76 21.46 28.65
N HIS A 99 55.30 22.52 29.24
CA HIS A 99 54.56 23.76 29.49
C HIS A 99 55.34 24.93 28.86
N GLY A 100 55.63 24.81 27.56
CA GLY A 100 56.12 25.91 26.75
C GLY A 100 54.95 26.66 26.12
N GLU A 101 54.79 27.94 26.46
CA GLU A 101 54.21 28.90 25.51
C GLU A 101 55.03 28.84 24.22
N ILE A 102 54.49 28.28 23.14
CA ILE A 102 55.15 28.30 21.83
C ILE A 102 54.35 29.22 20.91
N ASN A 103 54.69 30.50 20.95
CA ASN A 103 54.34 31.48 19.90
C ASN A 103 55.31 31.38 18.70
N SER A 104 55.89 30.21 18.40
CA SER A 104 56.72 30.03 17.20
C SER A 104 55.95 29.29 16.11
N LEU A 105 55.97 29.87 14.92
CA LEU A 105 55.37 29.29 13.73
C LEU A 105 56.15 28.03 13.31
N PRO A 106 55.47 27.00 12.77
CA PRO A 106 56.15 25.83 12.24
C PRO A 106 57.04 26.19 11.03
N GLU A 107 57.99 25.31 10.68
CA GLU A 107 58.92 25.57 9.56
C GLU A 107 58.21 25.77 8.22
N TYR A 108 57.12 25.03 8.00
CA TYR A 108 56.29 25.09 6.79
C TYR A 108 54.86 25.46 7.14
N ASN A 109 54.18 26.20 6.28
CA ASN A 109 52.76 26.56 6.41
C ASN A 109 51.83 25.42 5.93
N GLU A 110 50.51 25.65 5.92
CA GLU A 110 49.48 24.68 5.56
C GLU A 110 49.55 24.21 4.10
N THR A 111 50.23 24.97 3.23
CA THR A 111 50.47 24.59 1.82
C THR A 111 51.84 23.93 1.63
N GLY A 112 52.62 23.73 2.70
CA GLY A 112 53.99 23.21 2.63
C GLY A 112 55.03 24.24 2.19
N GLY A 113 54.67 25.52 2.09
CA GLY A 113 55.58 26.64 1.79
C GLY A 113 56.21 27.24 3.05
N ARG A 114 57.15 28.16 2.89
CA ARG A 114 57.84 28.87 4.01
C ARG A 114 57.37 30.33 4.17
N GLU A 115 56.29 30.69 3.48
CA GLU A 115 55.75 32.04 3.47
C GLU A 115 54.78 32.21 4.65
N TRP A 116 55.12 33.15 5.54
CA TRP A 116 54.33 33.51 6.71
C TRP A 116 53.95 34.98 6.65
N VAL A 117 52.73 35.32 7.09
CA VAL A 117 52.26 36.71 7.18
C VAL A 117 52.09 37.14 8.62
N LEU A 118 51.97 38.45 8.87
CA LEU A 118 51.80 39.02 10.21
C LEU A 118 50.64 38.36 10.98
N ALA A 119 49.53 38.07 10.29
CA ALA A 119 48.37 37.44 10.89
C ALA A 119 48.68 36.07 11.52
N ASP A 120 49.64 35.34 10.96
CA ASP A 120 50.00 34.01 11.44
C ASP A 120 50.64 34.06 12.83
N SER A 121 51.42 35.09 13.16
CA SER A 121 52.08 35.24 14.46
C SER A 121 51.26 36.05 15.48
N VAL A 122 50.33 36.89 15.01
CA VAL A 122 49.55 37.79 15.87
C VAL A 122 48.23 37.18 16.36
N ILE A 123 47.55 36.38 15.52
CA ILE A 123 46.27 35.78 15.89
C ILE A 123 46.51 34.58 16.80
N ARG A 124 45.86 34.57 17.97
CA ARG A 124 45.98 33.47 18.93
C ARG A 124 45.35 32.19 18.38
N PRO A 125 46.08 31.07 18.41
CA PRO A 125 45.54 29.78 17.97
C PRO A 125 44.66 29.12 19.04
N GLU A 126 43.66 28.38 18.59
CA GLU A 126 42.96 27.35 19.32
C GLU A 126 43.39 25.97 18.80
N PHE A 127 43.67 25.04 19.73
CA PHE A 127 44.16 23.71 19.40
C PHE A 127 43.11 22.66 19.71
N PHE A 128 42.84 21.79 18.75
CA PHE A 128 41.96 20.63 18.91
C PHE A 128 42.67 19.36 18.43
N THR A 129 42.19 18.21 18.90
CA THR A 129 42.69 16.90 18.46
C THR A 129 41.53 16.11 17.86
N ILE A 130 41.67 15.71 16.60
CA ILE A 130 40.68 14.89 15.90
C ILE A 130 41.21 13.46 15.77
N VAL A 131 40.38 12.51 16.19
CA VAL A 131 40.63 11.09 15.97
C VAL A 131 40.08 10.72 14.59
N THR A 132 40.95 10.48 13.62
CA THR A 132 40.62 10.22 12.20
C THR A 132 39.60 9.10 11.98
N SER A 133 39.45 8.18 12.94
CA SER A 133 38.54 7.03 12.83
C SER A 133 37.08 7.30 13.23
N ARG A 134 36.71 8.53 13.61
CA ARG A 134 35.34 8.88 13.99
C ARG A 134 34.97 10.29 13.53
N ASP A 135 33.67 10.51 13.36
CA ASP A 135 33.14 11.84 13.16
C ASP A 135 33.44 12.71 14.38
N THR A 136 33.78 13.97 14.15
CA THR A 136 34.10 14.93 15.19
C THR A 136 33.48 16.27 14.85
N ILE A 137 32.79 16.87 15.82
CA ILE A 137 32.32 18.26 15.75
C ILE A 137 33.14 19.04 16.77
N ILE A 138 33.65 20.19 16.36
CA ILE A 138 34.31 21.15 17.25
C ILE A 138 33.61 22.49 17.11
N GLU A 139 33.53 23.21 18.22
CA GLU A 139 33.02 24.57 18.27
C GLU A 139 34.12 25.47 18.81
N THR A 140 34.38 26.57 18.12
CA THR A 140 35.39 27.56 18.51
C THR A 140 34.82 28.56 19.51
N LYS A 141 35.68 29.35 20.16
CA LYS A 141 35.21 30.37 21.12
C LYS A 141 34.37 31.45 20.47
N SER A 142 34.55 31.69 19.17
CA SER A 142 33.73 32.64 18.41
C SER A 142 32.40 32.04 17.93
N GLY A 143 32.13 30.77 18.22
CA GLY A 143 30.90 30.07 17.84
C GLY A 143 30.91 29.47 16.43
N ILE A 144 32.07 29.36 15.77
CA ILE A 144 32.18 28.64 14.49
C ILE A 144 32.17 27.15 14.79
N VAL A 145 31.27 26.42 14.14
CA VAL A 145 31.16 24.96 14.28
C VAL A 145 31.78 24.29 13.06
N PHE A 146 32.83 23.51 13.27
CA PHE A 146 33.44 22.69 12.23
C PHE A 146 33.05 21.22 12.41
N SER A 147 32.64 20.58 11.32
CA SER A 147 32.25 19.18 11.27
C SER A 147 33.19 18.39 10.37
N PHE A 148 33.75 17.33 10.94
CA PHE A 148 34.72 16.45 10.31
C PHE A 148 34.17 15.01 10.27
N ALA A 149 34.03 14.45 9.07
CA ALA A 149 33.65 13.05 8.91
C ALA A 149 34.85 12.10 9.16
N ALA A 150 34.57 10.86 9.57
CA ALA A 150 35.61 9.84 9.72
C ALA A 150 36.39 9.65 8.40
N GLY A 151 37.72 9.69 8.50
CA GLY A 151 38.63 9.56 7.35
C GLY A 151 38.67 10.78 6.44
N SER A 152 38.36 11.98 6.94
CA SER A 152 38.45 13.26 6.22
C SER A 152 39.87 13.70 5.86
N PHE A 153 40.90 12.97 6.29
CA PHE A 153 42.31 13.40 6.18
C PHE A 153 43.15 12.46 5.29
N ARG A 154 44.08 13.06 4.55
CA ARG A 154 45.05 12.42 3.67
C ARG A 154 46.46 12.96 3.93
N ASP A 155 47.47 12.10 3.77
CA ASP A 155 48.85 12.57 3.73
C ASP A 155 49.17 13.28 2.40
N LYS A 156 50.40 13.79 2.28
CA LYS A 156 50.91 14.43 1.05
C LYS A 156 50.86 13.54 -0.20
N ASN A 157 50.76 12.22 -0.04
CA ASN A 157 50.70 11.25 -1.13
C ASN A 157 49.25 10.82 -1.45
N GLY A 158 48.24 11.38 -0.78
CA GLY A 158 46.83 11.02 -0.96
C GLY A 158 46.40 9.75 -0.20
N THR A 159 47.20 9.25 0.75
CA THR A 159 46.89 8.05 1.53
C THR A 159 45.98 8.39 2.72
N PRO A 160 44.92 7.61 3.00
CA PRO A 160 44.09 7.78 4.20
C PRO A 160 44.91 7.74 5.49
N LEU A 161 44.77 8.77 6.32
CA LEU A 161 45.45 8.84 7.61
C LEU A 161 44.66 8.11 8.71
N SER A 162 45.41 7.54 9.66
CA SER A 162 44.88 6.89 10.86
C SER A 162 45.57 7.45 12.11
N GLY A 163 44.86 7.46 13.24
CA GLY A 163 45.34 8.05 14.50
C GLY A 163 44.86 9.49 14.69
N ASP A 164 45.62 10.25 15.46
CA ASP A 164 45.24 11.60 15.89
C ASP A 164 45.83 12.64 14.95
N VAL A 165 45.04 13.66 14.62
CA VAL A 165 45.43 14.84 13.84
C VAL A 165 45.23 16.06 14.73
N SER A 166 46.29 16.87 14.88
CA SER A 166 46.21 18.15 15.58
C SER A 166 45.65 19.20 14.63
N VAL A 167 44.63 19.91 15.07
CA VAL A 167 44.00 21.01 14.34
C VAL A 167 44.35 22.30 15.03
N THR A 168 44.87 23.25 14.27
CA THR A 168 45.08 24.63 14.72
C THR A 168 44.08 25.52 14.02
N ILE A 169 43.29 26.26 14.79
CA ILE A 169 42.31 27.21 14.29
C ILE A 169 42.71 28.61 14.75
N LYS A 170 42.68 29.58 13.85
CA LYS A 170 42.90 30.99 14.19
C LYS A 170 41.73 31.79 13.64
N GLU A 171 41.20 32.71 14.43
CA GLU A 171 40.01 33.48 14.08
C GLU A 171 40.25 34.98 14.28
N ALA A 172 39.81 35.78 13.31
CA ALA A 172 39.76 37.24 13.40
C ALA A 172 38.32 37.67 13.07
N MET A 173 37.49 37.72 14.11
CA MET A 173 36.04 37.99 13.96
C MET A 173 35.68 39.46 14.23
N ASP A 174 36.53 40.20 14.94
CA ASP A 174 36.31 41.61 15.26
C ASP A 174 37.29 42.55 14.51
N PRO A 175 36.88 43.81 14.23
CA PRO A 175 37.72 44.76 13.50
C PRO A 175 39.09 45.02 14.14
N ALA A 176 39.20 44.99 15.47
CA ALA A 176 40.46 45.27 16.15
C ALA A 176 41.46 44.12 15.96
N SER A 177 41.00 42.87 16.02
CA SER A 177 41.82 41.69 15.72
C SER A 177 42.26 41.67 14.25
N ILE A 178 41.36 42.02 13.32
CA ILE A 178 41.65 42.12 11.88
C ILE A 178 42.76 43.15 11.61
N LEU A 179 42.63 44.35 12.16
CA LEU A 179 43.61 45.42 12.00
C LEU A 179 44.97 45.08 12.63
N LYS A 180 44.96 44.53 13.86
CA LYS A 180 46.20 44.11 14.54
C LYS A 180 46.94 43.01 13.79
N ALA A 181 46.20 42.10 13.15
CA ALA A 181 46.75 41.02 12.35
C ALA A 181 47.27 41.46 10.98
N GLY A 182 47.07 42.74 10.59
CA GLY A 182 47.45 43.24 9.26
C GLY A 182 46.69 42.56 8.13
N LEU A 183 45.51 42.01 8.41
CA LEU A 183 44.68 41.38 7.39
C LEU A 183 44.03 42.48 6.54
N SER A 184 44.22 42.39 5.22
CA SER A 184 43.53 43.26 4.27
C SER A 184 42.09 42.76 4.08
N THR A 185 41.15 43.63 3.74
CA THR A 185 39.81 43.25 3.25
C THR A 185 39.72 43.52 1.74
N MET A 186 40.72 43.05 0.99
CA MET A 186 40.84 43.29 -0.45
C MET A 186 40.72 42.00 -1.25
N SER A 187 40.14 42.12 -2.45
CA SER A 187 40.15 41.12 -3.51
C SER A 187 40.73 41.78 -4.77
N GLY A 188 42.04 41.66 -4.96
CA GLY A 188 42.79 42.49 -5.90
C GLY A 188 42.59 43.98 -5.60
N ASN A 189 41.95 44.72 -6.50
CA ASN A 189 41.67 46.15 -6.34
C ASN A 189 40.29 46.43 -5.69
N ARG A 190 39.50 45.40 -5.37
CA ARG A 190 38.15 45.55 -4.82
C ARG A 190 38.19 45.49 -3.30
N GLN A 191 37.56 46.47 -2.64
CA GLN A 191 37.33 46.44 -1.20
C GLN A 191 36.16 45.52 -0.85
N LEU A 192 36.31 44.74 0.21
CA LEU A 192 35.31 43.85 0.76
C LEU A 192 34.81 44.37 2.11
N GLU A 193 33.53 44.19 2.35
CA GLU A 193 32.96 44.16 3.69
C GLU A 193 33.14 42.75 4.26
N THR A 194 33.70 42.63 5.46
CA THR A 194 34.06 41.33 6.06
C THR A 194 33.14 40.97 7.21
N GLY A 195 32.69 39.71 7.23
CA GLY A 195 32.03 39.09 8.40
C GLY A 195 33.02 38.43 9.38
N GLY A 196 34.32 38.50 9.10
CA GLY A 196 35.39 37.82 9.83
C GLY A 196 36.19 36.87 8.94
N MET A 197 37.28 36.33 9.48
CA MET A 197 38.15 35.39 8.78
C MET A 197 38.65 34.31 9.73
N PHE A 198 38.88 33.11 9.19
CA PHE A 198 39.49 32.02 9.95
C PHE A 198 40.56 31.31 9.12
N TYR A 199 41.47 30.65 9.83
CA TYR A 199 42.57 29.85 9.29
C TYR A 199 42.56 28.47 9.93
N LEU A 200 42.85 27.44 9.15
CA LEU A 200 42.91 26.05 9.57
C LEU A 200 44.26 25.45 9.17
N ASP A 201 44.94 24.80 10.12
CA ASP A 201 46.12 23.95 9.87
C ASP A 201 45.89 22.57 10.47
N PHE A 202 46.25 21.52 9.71
CA PHE A 202 46.10 20.13 10.10
C PHE A 202 47.46 19.46 10.06
N ARG A 203 47.85 18.83 11.18
CA ARG A 203 49.14 18.14 11.28
C ARG A 203 49.05 16.79 11.96
N GLN A 204 49.94 15.90 11.54
CA GLN A 204 50.19 14.64 12.23
C GLN A 204 51.70 14.42 12.36
N HIS A 205 52.18 14.28 13.61
CA HIS A 205 53.61 14.19 13.93
C HIS A 205 54.46 15.32 13.31
N GLY A 206 53.93 16.55 13.30
CA GLY A 206 54.59 17.74 12.72
C GLY A 206 54.46 17.90 11.20
N ASN A 207 54.04 16.87 10.47
CA ASN A 207 53.84 16.92 9.02
C ASN A 207 52.46 17.47 8.65
N THR A 208 52.39 18.25 7.56
CA THR A 208 51.15 18.79 6.99
C THR A 208 50.22 17.68 6.51
N VAL A 209 48.93 17.86 6.77
CA VAL A 209 47.84 16.94 6.41
C VAL A 209 46.83 17.68 5.53
N HIS A 210 46.26 16.98 4.55
CA HIS A 210 45.28 17.55 3.63
C HIS A 210 43.88 16.98 3.89
N ILE A 211 42.85 17.79 3.58
CA ILE A 211 41.46 17.34 3.58
C ILE A 211 41.23 16.48 2.34
N ASP A 212 40.56 15.35 2.52
CA ASP A 212 40.05 14.53 1.42
C ASP A 212 38.93 15.29 0.68
N PRO A 213 39.08 15.62 -0.62
CA PRO A 213 38.02 16.30 -1.36
C PRO A 213 36.70 15.52 -1.41
N ALA A 214 36.74 14.19 -1.26
CA ALA A 214 35.54 13.35 -1.19
C ALA A 214 34.85 13.39 0.18
N LYS A 215 35.52 13.93 1.21
CA LYS A 215 35.03 14.07 2.59
C LYS A 215 35.40 15.45 3.13
N PRO A 216 34.79 16.52 2.60
CA PRO A 216 35.13 17.88 2.97
C PRO A 216 34.80 18.17 4.44
N VAL A 217 35.47 19.20 4.98
CA VAL A 217 35.16 19.76 6.29
C VAL A 217 34.09 20.83 6.10
N TYR A 218 33.01 20.71 6.85
CA TYR A 218 31.92 21.70 6.83
C TYR A 218 32.10 22.71 7.95
N ALA A 219 31.98 24.00 7.64
CA ALA A 219 32.04 25.09 8.61
C ALA A 219 30.69 25.81 8.67
N GLN A 220 30.14 25.95 9.86
CA GLN A 220 28.95 26.77 10.14
C GLN A 220 29.41 28.02 10.87
N VAL A 221 29.28 29.17 10.20
CA VAL A 221 29.75 30.46 10.71
C VAL A 221 28.56 31.25 11.28
N PRO A 222 28.66 31.81 12.49
CA PRO A 222 27.63 32.66 13.07
C PRO A 222 27.29 33.85 12.16
N ARG A 223 26.00 34.14 12.02
CA ARG A 223 25.50 35.18 11.12
C ARG A 223 25.10 36.44 11.90
N GLY A 224 25.67 37.58 11.54
CA GLY A 224 25.26 38.90 12.05
C GLY A 224 24.17 39.57 11.20
N PRO A 225 23.55 40.66 11.70
CA PRO A 225 22.63 41.49 10.90
C PRO A 225 23.34 42.02 9.63
N GLY A 226 22.66 41.99 8.47
CA GLY A 226 23.21 42.49 7.20
C GLY A 226 24.02 41.48 6.37
N SER A 227 24.04 40.21 6.75
CA SER A 227 24.80 39.13 6.08
C SER A 227 24.26 38.67 4.71
N GLU A 228 23.23 39.32 4.16
CA GLU A 228 22.66 38.94 2.87
C GLU A 228 23.68 39.19 1.74
N GLY A 229 23.92 38.18 0.90
CA GLY A 229 24.91 38.28 -0.18
C GLY A 229 26.38 38.12 0.24
N MET A 230 26.66 37.75 1.49
CA MET A 230 28.03 37.38 1.89
C MET A 230 28.52 36.14 1.11
N GLN A 231 29.82 36.09 0.87
CA GLN A 231 30.50 35.02 0.14
C GLN A 231 31.72 34.56 0.94
N LEU A 232 32.08 33.29 0.82
CA LEU A 232 33.33 32.74 1.32
C LEU A 232 34.45 33.03 0.31
N PHE A 233 35.53 33.65 0.76
CA PHE A 233 36.73 33.89 -0.04
C PHE A 233 37.90 33.02 0.44
N GLU A 234 38.78 32.67 -0.50
CA GLU A 234 40.04 31.97 -0.21
C GLU A 234 41.17 32.98 0.04
N GLY A 235 41.88 32.84 1.15
CA GLY A 235 43.03 33.69 1.46
C GLY A 235 44.28 33.25 0.69
N LYS A 236 44.80 34.11 -0.18
CA LYS A 236 46.06 33.90 -0.89
C LYS A 236 47.15 34.80 -0.31
N ARG A 237 48.22 34.21 0.23
CA ARG A 237 49.40 34.97 0.67
C ARG A 237 50.06 35.64 -0.53
N THR A 238 50.49 36.87 -0.32
CA THR A 238 51.16 37.71 -1.34
C THR A 238 52.62 37.91 -0.97
N ALA A 239 53.47 38.15 -1.98
CA ALA A 239 54.90 38.39 -1.77
C ALA A 239 55.21 39.63 -0.89
N SER A 240 54.24 40.54 -0.74
CA SER A 240 54.31 41.70 0.15
C SER A 240 54.02 41.38 1.62
N GLY A 241 53.72 40.12 1.97
CA GLY A 241 53.42 39.72 3.34
C GLY A 241 51.97 39.97 3.78
N SER A 242 51.06 40.23 2.84
CA SER A 242 49.61 40.41 3.06
C SER A 242 48.80 39.22 2.54
N ILE A 243 47.53 39.12 2.94
CA ILE A 243 46.55 38.17 2.37
C ILE A 243 45.63 38.92 1.40
N ASP A 244 45.49 38.40 0.19
CA ASP A 244 44.51 38.80 -0.81
C ASP A 244 43.39 37.76 -0.88
N TRP A 245 42.13 38.20 -0.86
CA TRP A 245 40.96 37.31 -0.80
C TRP A 245 40.44 37.04 -2.21
N VAL A 246 40.59 35.81 -2.68
CA VAL A 246 40.29 35.42 -4.06
C VAL A 246 39.18 34.37 -4.10
N ASN A 247 38.71 34.04 -5.31
CA ASN A 247 37.78 32.93 -5.54
C ASN A 247 36.49 32.96 -4.68
N PRO A 248 35.65 34.02 -4.78
CA PRO A 248 34.41 34.10 -4.01
C PRO A 248 33.47 32.91 -4.31
N ARG A 249 32.91 32.34 -3.24
CA ARG A 249 31.91 31.27 -3.30
C ARG A 249 30.69 31.67 -2.47
N ASP A 250 29.50 31.52 -3.03
CA ASP A 250 28.27 31.82 -2.28
C ASP A 250 28.07 30.82 -1.14
N PHE A 251 27.50 31.29 -0.02
CA PHE A 251 27.02 30.40 1.03
C PHE A 251 25.75 29.68 0.59
N GLU A 252 25.61 28.43 1.04
CA GLU A 252 24.35 27.72 0.93
C GLU A 252 23.30 28.32 1.86
N LYS A 253 22.03 28.26 1.46
CA LYS A 253 20.91 28.67 2.30
C LYS A 253 20.77 27.70 3.48
N THR A 254 20.82 28.21 4.70
CA THR A 254 20.58 27.42 5.92
C THR A 254 19.17 26.87 5.93
N LEU A 255 19.03 25.56 6.17
CA LEU A 255 17.75 24.89 6.35
C LEU A 255 17.32 24.95 7.82
N THR A 256 16.02 25.07 8.06
CA THR A 256 15.43 24.94 9.39
C THR A 256 14.62 23.66 9.44
N ALA A 257 15.07 22.70 10.26
CA ALA A 257 14.29 21.49 10.51
C ALA A 257 13.05 21.83 11.33
N VAL A 258 11.95 21.13 11.05
CA VAL A 258 10.69 21.18 11.80
C VAL A 258 10.36 19.80 12.32
N ASP A 259 9.31 19.70 13.14
CA ASP A 259 8.72 18.40 13.45
C ASP A 259 8.08 17.83 12.18
N ILE A 260 8.58 16.68 11.72
CA ILE A 260 8.15 16.04 10.48
C ILE A 260 6.66 15.67 10.48
N SER A 261 6.06 15.46 11.66
CA SER A 261 4.62 15.16 11.78
C SER A 261 3.73 16.35 11.38
N THR A 262 4.29 17.55 11.30
CA THR A 262 3.61 18.79 10.87
C THR A 262 3.67 19.04 9.36
N LEU A 263 4.44 18.24 8.62
CA LEU A 263 4.55 18.30 7.16
C LEU A 263 3.43 17.49 6.49
N ASP A 264 3.07 17.80 5.25
CA ASP A 264 2.12 17.01 4.46
C ASP A 264 2.85 16.22 3.35
N PHE A 265 3.04 14.92 3.57
CA PHE A 265 3.74 14.05 2.64
C PHE A 265 2.81 13.32 1.67
N TYR A 266 1.50 13.56 1.72
CA TYR A 266 0.57 12.98 0.76
C TYR A 266 0.75 13.57 -0.65
N PRO A 267 0.31 12.84 -1.68
CA PRO A 267 0.18 13.40 -3.03
C PRO A 267 -0.69 14.67 -3.05
N PRO A 268 -0.37 15.65 -3.91
CA PRO A 268 -1.15 16.89 -4.01
C PRO A 268 -2.65 16.62 -4.22
N GLY A 269 -3.49 17.21 -3.37
CA GLY A 269 -4.95 17.09 -3.46
C GLY A 269 -5.55 15.85 -2.77
N TYR A 270 -4.75 14.86 -2.35
CA TYR A 270 -5.24 13.63 -1.72
C TYR A 270 -6.17 13.89 -0.53
N ARG A 271 -5.71 14.68 0.46
CA ARG A 271 -6.49 15.01 1.66
C ARG A 271 -7.83 15.66 1.33
N ALA A 272 -7.82 16.66 0.46
CA ALA A 272 -9.01 17.40 0.07
C ALA A 272 -10.00 16.49 -0.68
N PHE A 273 -9.49 15.63 -1.56
CA PHE A 273 -10.30 14.69 -2.33
C PHE A 273 -10.98 13.67 -1.43
N VAL A 274 -10.23 12.97 -0.57
CA VAL A 274 -10.77 11.95 0.33
C VAL A 274 -11.76 12.55 1.33
N THR A 275 -11.45 13.73 1.88
CA THR A 275 -12.38 14.45 2.77
C THR A 275 -13.65 14.87 2.02
N GLY A 276 -13.53 15.32 0.77
CA GLY A 276 -14.66 15.69 -0.08
C GLY A 276 -15.57 14.51 -0.45
N LEU A 277 -15.06 13.27 -0.46
CA LEU A 277 -15.87 12.06 -0.62
C LEU A 277 -16.72 11.73 0.62
N GLY A 278 -16.45 12.36 1.78
CA GLY A 278 -17.18 12.10 3.02
C GLY A 278 -16.91 10.72 3.65
N ILE A 279 -15.90 9.99 3.17
CA ILE A 279 -15.56 8.64 3.66
C ILE A 279 -14.65 8.66 4.90
N GLY A 280 -14.00 9.79 5.16
CA GLY A 280 -13.18 10.02 6.36
C GLY A 280 -12.23 11.20 6.19
N SER A 281 -11.83 11.80 7.31
CA SER A 281 -11.01 13.04 7.32
C SER A 281 -9.89 13.06 8.38
N GLY A 282 -9.95 12.18 9.38
CA GLY A 282 -8.93 12.11 10.42
C GLY A 282 -7.59 11.57 9.90
N LYS A 283 -6.47 12.04 10.44
CA LYS A 283 -5.11 11.63 10.00
C LYS A 283 -4.94 10.11 9.98
N VAL A 284 -5.41 9.42 11.01
CA VAL A 284 -5.35 7.95 11.08
C VAL A 284 -6.05 7.27 9.89
N PHE A 285 -7.23 7.78 9.51
CA PHE A 285 -7.97 7.26 8.37
C PHE A 285 -7.23 7.55 7.05
N LEU A 286 -6.75 8.78 6.87
CA LEU A 286 -6.00 9.20 5.68
C LEU A 286 -4.69 8.41 5.55
N ASP A 287 -3.95 8.22 6.63
CA ASP A 287 -2.73 7.40 6.69
C ASP A 287 -3.04 5.96 6.25
N SER A 288 -4.10 5.37 6.82
CA SER A 288 -4.49 3.99 6.53
C SER A 288 -4.97 3.80 5.10
N PHE A 289 -5.77 4.73 4.61
CA PHE A 289 -6.30 4.65 3.27
C PHE A 289 -5.22 4.92 2.22
N TYR A 290 -4.30 5.85 2.47
CA TYR A 290 -3.15 6.11 1.62
C TYR A 290 -2.23 4.88 1.56
N LEU A 291 -1.89 4.30 2.72
CA LEU A 291 -1.04 3.11 2.77
C LEU A 291 -1.68 1.91 2.06
N SER A 292 -3.01 1.85 2.00
CA SER A 292 -3.70 0.74 1.33
C SER A 292 -3.41 0.60 -0.16
N PHE A 293 -2.81 1.61 -0.77
CA PHE A 293 -2.37 1.57 -2.17
C PHE A 293 -0.98 0.93 -2.36
N SER A 294 -0.22 0.65 -1.30
CA SER A 294 1.08 -0.07 -1.39
C SER A 294 0.96 -1.49 -1.93
N GLU A 295 -0.19 -2.13 -1.71
CA GLU A 295 -0.62 -3.36 -2.36
C GLU A 295 -0.30 -3.39 -3.86
N TRP A 296 -0.54 -2.27 -4.56
CA TRP A 296 -0.42 -2.19 -6.02
C TRP A 296 1.02 -2.32 -6.53
N PHE A 297 2.03 -2.06 -5.68
CA PHE A 297 3.45 -2.16 -6.03
C PHE A 297 4.01 -3.58 -5.89
N ARG A 298 3.40 -4.46 -5.07
CA ARG A 298 3.87 -5.84 -4.88
C ARG A 298 3.12 -6.87 -5.73
N THR A 299 1.89 -6.59 -6.15
CA THR A 299 1.09 -7.51 -6.99
C THR A 299 1.33 -7.35 -8.50
N GLY A 300 2.33 -6.56 -8.93
CA GLY A 300 2.63 -6.36 -10.35
C GLY A 300 1.58 -5.54 -11.12
N GLY A 301 0.79 -4.70 -10.42
CA GLY A 301 -0.31 -3.95 -11.03
C GLY A 301 -1.57 -4.78 -11.33
N ALA A 302 -1.59 -6.08 -11.03
CA ALA A 302 -2.82 -6.85 -11.11
C ALA A 302 -3.78 -6.39 -9.99
N TYR A 303 -4.92 -5.86 -10.40
CA TYR A 303 -6.03 -5.46 -9.54
C TYR A 303 -6.51 -6.67 -8.73
N PRO A 304 -6.48 -6.67 -7.37
CA PRO A 304 -7.04 -7.76 -6.58
C PRO A 304 -8.56 -7.64 -6.60
N GLY A 305 -9.19 -8.24 -7.63
CA GLY A 305 -10.63 -8.20 -7.84
C GLY A 305 -11.11 -8.60 -9.24
N TYR A 306 -10.21 -8.77 -10.22
CA TYR A 306 -10.56 -9.35 -11.53
C TYR A 306 -9.97 -10.78 -11.64
N THR A 307 -10.52 -11.70 -10.87
CA THR A 307 -10.96 -12.92 -11.54
C THR A 307 -12.37 -12.60 -12.01
N MET A 308 -12.54 -12.41 -13.31
CA MET A 308 -13.89 -12.58 -13.84
C MET A 308 -14.37 -13.94 -13.34
N LEU A 309 -15.63 -14.00 -12.90
CA LEU A 309 -16.37 -15.24 -12.99
C LEU A 309 -16.30 -15.63 -14.47
N ASP A 310 -15.29 -16.40 -14.84
CA ASP A 310 -15.38 -17.23 -16.01
C ASP A 310 -16.65 -18.04 -15.78
N GLY A 311 -17.66 -17.79 -16.62
CA GLY A 311 -18.74 -18.73 -16.80
C GLY A 311 -18.15 -20.13 -17.02
N PRO A 312 -18.92 -21.19 -16.73
CA PRO A 312 -18.42 -22.55 -16.76
C PRO A 312 -17.58 -22.74 -18.02
N ALA A 313 -16.32 -23.12 -17.84
CA ALA A 313 -15.36 -23.32 -18.91
C ALA A 313 -16.00 -24.24 -19.95
N THR A 314 -16.49 -23.68 -21.06
CA THR A 314 -16.86 -24.46 -22.21
C THR A 314 -15.55 -24.90 -22.83
N ASP A 315 -15.19 -26.14 -22.54
CA ASP A 315 -14.11 -26.87 -23.16
C ASP A 315 -14.38 -26.96 -24.68
N THR A 316 -13.88 -25.99 -25.42
CA THR A 316 -13.70 -26.09 -26.87
C THR A 316 -12.31 -25.61 -27.18
N GLY A 317 -11.40 -26.58 -27.33
CA GLY A 317 -10.04 -26.34 -27.76
C GLY A 317 -9.95 -25.64 -29.11
N GLY A 318 -8.87 -24.88 -29.27
CA GLY A 318 -8.35 -24.45 -30.57
C GLY A 318 -9.05 -23.23 -31.17
N HIS A 319 -8.53 -22.05 -30.86
CA HIS A 319 -7.89 -21.14 -31.82
C HIS A 319 -7.73 -19.78 -31.13
N ALA A 320 -6.49 -19.32 -31.01
CA ALA A 320 -6.17 -17.95 -30.66
C ALA A 320 -6.89 -17.02 -31.64
N SER A 321 -7.93 -16.34 -31.16
CA SER A 321 -8.59 -15.27 -31.91
C SER A 321 -8.24 -13.95 -31.25
N ASP A 322 -7.78 -13.04 -32.09
CA ASP A 322 -7.35 -11.68 -31.78
C ASP A 322 -8.50 -10.83 -31.24
N ASN A 323 -8.77 -10.95 -29.95
CA ASN A 323 -9.57 -9.97 -29.22
C ASN A 323 -8.96 -9.80 -27.83
N PRO A 324 -8.26 -8.68 -27.55
CA PRO A 324 -7.68 -8.49 -26.24
C PRO A 324 -8.82 -8.26 -25.25
N GLY A 325 -9.03 -9.21 -24.35
CA GLY A 325 -9.90 -9.04 -23.19
C GLY A 325 -9.47 -7.85 -22.32
N PRO A 326 -10.31 -7.42 -21.36
CA PRO A 326 -10.08 -6.21 -20.54
C PRO A 326 -8.84 -6.30 -19.63
N ASP A 327 -8.11 -7.41 -19.67
CA ASP A 327 -6.84 -7.66 -19.00
C ASP A 327 -5.66 -6.84 -19.54
N THR A 328 -5.89 -5.92 -20.49
CA THR A 328 -4.82 -5.15 -21.17
C THR A 328 -4.65 -3.70 -20.74
N TYR A 329 -5.39 -3.17 -19.76
CA TYR A 329 -5.24 -1.75 -19.39
C TYR A 329 -4.35 -1.41 -18.18
N TRP A 330 -3.94 -2.36 -17.34
CA TRP A 330 -3.18 -2.05 -16.11
C TRP A 330 -2.02 -3.00 -15.80
N GLY A 331 -1.37 -3.51 -16.84
CA GLY A 331 -0.10 -4.22 -16.70
C GLY A 331 1.02 -3.26 -16.30
N ASN A 332 1.50 -3.40 -15.06
CA ASN A 332 2.71 -2.80 -14.50
C ASN A 332 2.71 -1.28 -14.22
N LEU A 333 2.56 -0.93 -12.93
CA LEU A 333 3.04 0.34 -12.33
C LEU A 333 4.59 0.50 -12.38
N HIS A 334 5.31 -0.26 -13.22
CA HIS A 334 6.79 -0.34 -13.23
C HIS A 334 7.53 0.97 -13.55
N GLY A 335 6.83 2.10 -13.72
CA GLY A 335 7.44 3.42 -13.79
C GLY A 335 6.56 4.58 -13.33
N CYS A 336 5.45 4.32 -12.63
CA CYS A 336 4.50 5.36 -12.21
C CYS A 336 4.06 5.17 -10.76
N GLY A 337 4.25 6.20 -9.96
CA GLY A 337 3.81 6.29 -8.57
C GLY A 337 4.95 6.13 -7.57
N ILE A 338 4.76 6.71 -6.39
CA ILE A 338 5.62 6.52 -5.23
C ILE A 338 4.89 5.56 -4.29
N ASP A 339 5.55 4.46 -3.90
CA ASP A 339 5.00 3.50 -2.95
C ASP A 339 4.64 4.22 -1.64
N PRO A 340 3.35 4.25 -1.23
CA PRO A 340 2.93 4.85 0.03
C PRO A 340 3.73 4.33 1.23
N ALA A 341 4.13 3.06 1.24
CA ALA A 341 4.92 2.46 2.30
C ALA A 341 6.31 3.10 2.41
N SER A 342 6.94 3.48 1.28
CA SER A 342 8.20 4.21 1.30
C SER A 342 8.05 5.60 1.91
N VAL A 343 6.95 6.30 1.60
CA VAL A 343 6.66 7.63 2.15
C VAL A 343 6.37 7.55 3.64
N MET A 344 5.53 6.60 4.05
CA MET A 344 5.18 6.40 5.45
C MET A 344 6.39 5.97 6.29
N ALA A 345 7.33 5.19 5.73
CA ALA A 345 8.56 4.78 6.41
C ALA A 345 9.51 5.94 6.74
N ILE A 346 9.49 7.02 5.96
CA ILE A 346 10.30 8.23 6.22
C ILE A 346 9.52 9.33 6.95
N TRP A 347 8.19 9.22 7.04
CA TRP A 347 7.33 10.17 7.73
C TRP A 347 7.23 9.87 9.24
N ASP A 348 8.39 9.68 9.88
CA ASP A 348 8.54 9.25 11.27
C ASP A 348 9.43 10.21 12.06
N ALA A 349 9.11 10.42 13.34
CA ALA A 349 9.80 11.39 14.20
C ALA A 349 11.33 11.16 14.33
N ARG A 350 11.84 9.94 14.06
CA ARG A 350 13.29 9.67 14.01
C ARG A 350 14.02 10.51 12.95
N TYR A 351 13.31 10.95 11.92
CA TYR A 351 13.81 11.84 10.87
C TYR A 351 13.76 13.33 11.24
N ASN A 352 13.32 13.69 12.44
CA ASN A 352 13.47 15.06 12.93
C ASN A 352 14.96 15.46 12.96
N ASN A 353 15.23 16.73 12.61
CA ASN A 353 16.58 17.27 12.41
C ASN A 353 17.34 16.70 11.20
N THR A 354 16.62 16.15 10.22
CA THR A 354 17.18 15.76 8.92
C THR A 354 16.68 16.70 7.82
N ILE A 355 17.30 16.64 6.64
CA ILE A 355 16.79 17.37 5.47
C ILE A 355 15.35 16.97 5.11
N LEU A 356 14.92 15.74 5.41
CA LEU A 356 13.56 15.27 5.12
C LEU A 356 12.52 15.96 6.01
N ALA A 357 12.91 16.43 7.19
CA ALA A 357 12.03 17.17 8.10
C ALA A 357 12.09 18.69 7.84
N THR A 358 11.95 19.12 6.58
CA THR A 358 11.99 20.53 6.17
C THR A 358 10.83 20.88 5.23
N LYS A 359 10.44 22.17 5.19
CA LYS A 359 9.44 22.65 4.23
C LYS A 359 9.94 22.57 2.78
N GLU A 360 11.25 22.76 2.61
CA GLU A 360 11.97 22.55 1.36
C GLU A 360 11.81 21.12 0.81
N PHE A 361 11.86 20.09 1.68
CA PHE A 361 11.60 18.72 1.25
C PHE A 361 10.13 18.49 0.90
N GLU A 362 9.20 19.03 1.68
CA GLU A 362 7.76 18.92 1.41
C GLU A 362 7.41 19.43 0.00
N GLU A 363 8.00 20.56 -0.42
CA GLU A 363 7.82 21.12 -1.77
C GLU A 363 8.35 20.20 -2.87
N ARG A 364 9.52 19.58 -2.64
CA ARG A 364 10.12 18.62 -3.58
C ARG A 364 9.28 17.35 -3.65
N LEU A 365 8.84 16.83 -2.51
CA LEU A 365 8.02 15.62 -2.44
C LEU A 365 6.69 15.75 -3.20
N ARG A 366 6.06 16.94 -3.16
CA ARG A 366 4.87 17.23 -4.00
C ARG A 366 5.17 17.08 -5.49
N LEU A 367 6.33 17.56 -5.94
CA LEU A 367 6.77 17.40 -7.33
C LEU A 367 7.10 15.93 -7.64
N ILE A 368 7.78 15.23 -6.72
CA ILE A 368 8.12 13.80 -6.85
C ILE A 368 6.85 12.96 -7.01
N HIS A 369 5.80 13.21 -6.22
CA HIS A 369 4.49 12.56 -6.38
C HIS A 369 3.86 12.84 -7.75
N THR A 370 3.98 14.08 -8.22
CA THR A 370 3.44 14.49 -9.54
C THR A 370 4.18 13.82 -10.69
N ILE A 371 5.50 13.63 -10.56
CA ILE A 371 6.32 12.92 -11.55
C ILE A 371 6.03 11.41 -11.50
N GLY A 372 5.89 10.86 -10.30
CA GLY A 372 5.65 9.44 -10.08
C GLY A 372 6.86 8.55 -10.36
N ASN A 373 8.08 9.09 -10.28
CA ASN A 373 9.31 8.34 -10.44
C ASN A 373 9.88 7.98 -9.05
N ARG A 374 9.97 6.68 -8.75
CA ARG A 374 10.44 6.18 -7.44
C ARG A 374 11.92 6.48 -7.16
N GLU A 375 12.74 6.56 -8.21
CA GLU A 375 14.17 6.83 -8.09
C GLU A 375 14.42 8.25 -7.53
N LEU A 376 13.50 9.19 -7.75
CA LEU A 376 13.59 10.53 -7.16
C LEU A 376 13.46 10.51 -5.63
N LEU A 377 12.51 9.78 -5.04
CA LEU A 377 12.42 9.69 -3.57
C LEU A 377 13.69 9.02 -2.98
N GLN A 378 14.20 8.00 -3.68
CA GLN A 378 15.44 7.34 -3.31
C GLN A 378 16.63 8.31 -3.36
N LEU A 379 16.70 9.18 -4.35
CA LEU A 379 17.76 10.17 -4.48
C LEU A 379 17.83 11.11 -3.27
N TYR A 380 16.71 11.59 -2.74
CA TYR A 380 16.70 12.45 -1.55
C TYR A 380 17.04 11.70 -0.26
N THR A 381 16.56 10.46 -0.11
CA THR A 381 16.92 9.63 1.05
C THR A 381 18.42 9.26 1.04
N GLN A 382 19.01 9.02 -0.13
CA GLN A 382 20.46 8.80 -0.31
C GLN A 382 21.28 10.10 -0.18
N GLY A 383 20.75 11.22 -0.65
CA GLY A 383 21.37 12.54 -0.48
C GLY A 383 21.53 12.89 1.00
N MET A 384 20.50 12.63 1.81
CA MET A 384 20.58 12.70 3.27
C MET A 384 21.68 11.79 3.84
N GLN A 385 21.80 10.55 3.36
CA GLN A 385 22.86 9.63 3.78
C GLN A 385 24.27 10.09 3.39
N SER A 386 24.38 10.98 2.41
CA SER A 386 25.66 11.52 1.95
C SER A 386 25.92 12.94 2.49
N ASN A 387 25.02 13.48 3.33
CA ASN A 387 25.05 14.88 3.82
C ASN A 387 25.14 15.87 2.65
N LEU A 388 24.52 15.54 1.52
CA LEU A 388 24.49 16.43 0.38
C LEU A 388 23.51 17.58 0.65
N PRO A 389 23.84 18.80 0.24
CA PRO A 389 22.89 19.90 0.24
C PRO A 389 21.79 19.63 -0.79
N PHE A 390 20.59 20.20 -0.58
CA PHE A 390 19.50 20.04 -1.54
C PHE A 390 19.89 20.49 -2.94
N SER A 391 20.63 21.59 -3.06
CA SER A 391 21.12 22.10 -4.34
C SER A 391 21.89 21.05 -5.18
N ALA A 392 22.71 20.21 -4.53
CA ALA A 392 23.41 19.11 -5.18
C ALA A 392 22.44 17.98 -5.57
N ILE A 393 21.54 17.61 -4.66
CA ILE A 393 20.52 16.58 -4.90
C ILE A 393 19.60 16.98 -6.07
N ASP A 394 19.16 18.23 -6.09
CA ASP A 394 18.31 18.80 -7.13
C ASP A 394 19.02 18.81 -8.49
N SER A 395 20.33 19.08 -8.51
CA SER A 395 21.15 19.00 -9.72
C SER A 395 21.21 17.57 -10.28
N PHE A 396 21.27 16.55 -9.43
CA PHE A 396 21.13 15.16 -9.86
C PHE A 396 19.68 14.86 -10.30
N ALA A 397 18.67 15.43 -9.64
CA ALA A 397 17.27 15.22 -9.96
C ALA A 397 16.87 15.78 -11.34
N MET A 398 17.60 16.77 -11.87
CA MET A 398 17.40 17.33 -13.21
C MET A 398 17.51 16.30 -14.33
N GLN A 399 18.25 15.19 -14.12
CA GLN A 399 18.32 14.12 -15.12
C GLN A 399 17.00 13.36 -15.30
N TYR A 400 16.11 13.44 -14.30
CA TYR A 400 14.79 12.82 -14.32
C TYR A 400 13.70 13.82 -14.74
N ASP A 401 13.79 15.08 -14.32
CA ASP A 401 12.83 16.13 -14.69
C ASP A 401 13.45 17.54 -14.60
N GLY A 402 13.36 18.32 -15.68
CA GLY A 402 13.95 19.66 -15.76
C GLY A 402 13.36 20.68 -14.76
N ARG A 403 12.18 20.42 -14.17
CA ARG A 403 11.59 21.31 -13.15
C ARG A 403 12.43 21.41 -11.88
N PHE A 404 13.34 20.47 -11.62
CA PHE A 404 14.30 20.55 -10.52
C PHE A 404 15.36 21.65 -10.70
N GLU A 405 15.53 22.21 -11.90
CA GLU A 405 16.42 23.37 -12.13
C GLU A 405 16.04 24.55 -11.23
N LYS A 406 14.74 24.78 -11.03
CA LYS A 406 14.25 25.84 -10.13
C LYS A 406 14.61 25.59 -8.67
N PHE A 407 14.66 24.33 -8.25
CA PHE A 407 15.08 23.97 -6.90
C PHE A 407 16.60 24.08 -6.74
N ALA A 408 17.38 23.61 -7.72
CA ALA A 408 18.83 23.75 -7.73
C ALA A 408 19.28 25.23 -7.68
N ALA A 409 18.61 26.11 -8.45
CA ALA A 409 18.89 27.54 -8.50
C ALA A 409 18.67 28.27 -7.16
N ARG A 410 17.86 27.71 -6.24
CA ARG A 410 17.65 28.28 -4.90
C ARG A 410 18.85 28.14 -3.98
N LYS A 411 19.79 27.23 -4.31
CA LYS A 411 20.97 26.93 -3.48
C LYS A 411 20.59 26.54 -2.04
N ASP A 412 19.47 25.82 -1.88
CA ASP A 412 19.05 25.26 -0.59
C ASP A 412 20.17 24.31 -0.07
N GLY A 413 20.64 24.54 1.16
CA GLY A 413 21.77 23.82 1.76
C GLY A 413 21.43 22.43 2.30
N GLY A 414 22.28 21.90 3.16
CA GLY A 414 22.09 20.61 3.84
C GLY A 414 21.89 20.73 5.35
N LEU A 415 21.58 19.59 5.99
CA LEU A 415 21.65 19.41 7.44
C LEU A 415 22.61 18.26 7.72
N TYR A 416 23.65 18.54 8.50
CA TYR A 416 24.66 17.52 8.83
C TYR A 416 24.09 16.47 9.79
N LEU A 417 24.30 15.21 9.45
CA LEU A 417 23.98 14.05 10.28
C LEU A 417 25.23 13.16 10.45
N PRO A 418 25.56 12.73 11.68
CA PRO A 418 26.64 11.78 11.93
C PRO A 418 26.43 10.43 11.21
N ASP A 419 27.52 9.78 10.79
CA ASP A 419 27.53 8.54 9.99
C ASP A 419 26.68 7.40 10.58
N ASN A 420 26.81 7.18 11.90
CA ASN A 420 26.06 6.16 12.61
C ASN A 420 24.55 6.40 12.55
N ARG A 421 24.12 7.66 12.71
CA ARG A 421 22.72 8.06 12.64
C ARG A 421 22.17 7.94 11.21
N ARG A 422 22.97 8.30 10.20
CA ARG A 422 22.58 8.16 8.78
C ARG A 422 22.32 6.71 8.38
N LYS A 423 23.22 5.80 8.74
CA LYS A 423 23.06 4.35 8.48
C LYS A 423 21.83 3.78 9.17
N ALA A 424 21.64 4.11 10.45
CA ALA A 424 20.51 3.63 11.23
C ALA A 424 19.16 4.08 10.65
N LEU A 425 19.05 5.33 10.17
CA LEU A 425 17.82 5.82 9.54
C LEU A 425 17.50 5.10 8.23
N LEU A 426 18.50 4.80 7.39
CA LEU A 426 18.27 4.06 6.15
C LEU A 426 17.76 2.64 6.41
N GLU A 427 18.42 1.91 7.30
CA GLU A 427 18.02 0.54 7.65
C GLU A 427 16.64 0.54 8.32
N TYR A 428 16.33 1.55 9.12
CA TYR A 428 14.98 1.75 9.64
C TYR A 428 13.94 1.96 8.51
N ALA A 429 14.21 2.82 7.52
CA ALA A 429 13.31 3.04 6.38
C ALA A 429 13.02 1.74 5.61
N SER A 430 14.04 0.94 5.30
CA SER A 430 13.86 -0.27 4.51
C SER A 430 13.01 -1.31 5.25
N ILE A 431 13.24 -1.47 6.56
CA ILE A 431 12.47 -2.40 7.38
C ILE A 431 11.01 -1.94 7.52
N LYS A 432 10.79 -0.64 7.73
CA LYS A 432 9.43 -0.12 7.88
C LYS A 432 8.64 -0.11 6.60
N GLN A 433 9.26 0.20 5.47
CA GLN A 433 8.61 0.04 4.18
C GLN A 433 8.12 -1.41 4.01
N ALA A 434 8.97 -2.41 4.29
CA ALA A 434 8.57 -3.81 4.18
C ALA A 434 7.39 -4.15 5.11
N ALA A 435 7.47 -3.74 6.39
CA ALA A 435 6.42 -3.98 7.37
C ALA A 435 5.08 -3.33 6.98
N TYR A 436 5.10 -2.08 6.51
CA TYR A 436 3.91 -1.38 6.05
C TYR A 436 3.31 -2.02 4.78
N SER A 437 4.14 -2.41 3.82
CA SER A 437 3.68 -3.13 2.63
C SER A 437 3.07 -4.49 2.97
N ASP A 438 3.68 -5.26 3.88
CA ASP A 438 3.13 -6.53 4.34
C ASP A 438 1.80 -6.36 5.09
N ALA A 439 1.70 -5.33 5.94
CA ALA A 439 0.45 -5.00 6.64
C ALA A 439 -0.67 -4.62 5.67
N ALA A 440 -0.36 -3.81 4.64
CA ALA A 440 -1.34 -3.45 3.61
C ALA A 440 -1.87 -4.68 2.85
N ILE A 441 -1.00 -5.64 2.53
CA ILE A 441 -1.38 -6.89 1.86
C ILE A 441 -2.23 -7.77 2.76
N ARG A 442 -1.79 -8.06 3.99
CA ARG A 442 -2.54 -8.90 4.93
C ARG A 442 -3.94 -8.36 5.20
N ALA A 443 -4.07 -7.04 5.30
CA ALA A 443 -5.34 -6.37 5.45
C ALA A 443 -6.27 -6.63 4.24
N ARG A 444 -5.73 -6.54 3.01
CA ARG A 444 -6.50 -6.80 1.79
C ARG A 444 -6.90 -8.26 1.67
N GLU A 445 -5.97 -9.18 1.90
CA GLU A 445 -6.26 -10.62 1.87
C GLU A 445 -7.34 -10.99 2.88
N SER A 446 -7.26 -10.44 4.09
CA SER A 446 -8.26 -10.65 5.15
C SER A 446 -9.63 -10.05 4.78
N PHE A 447 -9.66 -8.95 4.04
CA PHE A 447 -10.89 -8.37 3.50
C PHE A 447 -11.47 -9.26 2.40
N LEU A 448 -10.66 -9.62 1.38
CA LEU A 448 -11.09 -10.47 0.27
C LEU A 448 -11.58 -11.84 0.75
N LYS A 449 -10.90 -12.46 1.72
CA LYS A 449 -11.30 -13.72 2.32
C LYS A 449 -12.67 -13.63 2.97
N ARG A 450 -12.92 -12.60 3.80
CA ARG A 450 -14.25 -12.37 4.41
C ARG A 450 -15.34 -12.30 3.35
N ILE A 451 -15.07 -11.62 2.24
CA ILE A 451 -16.07 -11.50 1.19
C ILE A 451 -16.27 -12.85 0.46
N ASN A 452 -15.19 -13.55 0.11
CA ASN A 452 -15.26 -14.84 -0.58
C ASN A 452 -15.94 -15.94 0.26
N ASP A 453 -15.65 -16.01 1.56
CA ASP A 453 -16.33 -16.94 2.49
C ASP A 453 -17.85 -16.68 2.54
N THR A 454 -18.28 -15.45 2.23
CA THR A 454 -19.69 -15.07 2.15
C THR A 454 -20.30 -15.34 0.77
N THR A 455 -19.50 -15.57 -0.27
CA THR A 455 -19.97 -15.72 -1.67
C THR A 455 -20.46 -17.11 -2.07
N GLY A 456 -20.23 -18.16 -1.27
CA GLY A 456 -20.86 -19.48 -1.41
C GLY A 456 -20.89 -20.12 -2.81
N LEU A 457 -19.90 -19.86 -3.68
CA LEU A 457 -19.87 -20.30 -5.09
C LEU A 457 -20.12 -21.81 -5.30
N ALA A 458 -19.66 -22.66 -4.37
CA ALA A 458 -19.93 -24.10 -4.40
C ALA A 458 -21.41 -24.44 -4.16
N GLN A 459 -22.12 -23.63 -3.36
CA GLN A 459 -23.55 -23.78 -3.11
C GLN A 459 -24.39 -23.35 -4.31
N ASP A 460 -23.94 -22.36 -5.09
CA ASP A 460 -24.64 -21.93 -6.31
C ASP A 460 -24.62 -22.99 -7.41
N SER A 461 -23.46 -23.61 -7.65
CA SER A 461 -23.32 -24.71 -8.62
C SER A 461 -24.17 -25.93 -8.23
N GLN A 462 -24.20 -26.27 -6.93
CA GLN A 462 -25.05 -27.36 -6.46
C GLN A 462 -26.54 -27.06 -6.64
N ARG A 463 -26.98 -25.82 -6.35
CA ARG A 463 -28.38 -25.40 -6.48
C ARG A 463 -28.85 -25.33 -7.93
N SER A 464 -27.98 -24.95 -8.87
CA SER A 464 -28.34 -24.98 -10.29
C SER A 464 -28.61 -26.40 -10.78
N VAL A 465 -27.77 -27.36 -10.37
CA VAL A 465 -27.96 -28.79 -10.67
C VAL A 465 -29.25 -29.32 -10.03
N GLU A 466 -29.53 -28.98 -8.77
CA GLU A 466 -30.78 -29.38 -8.09
C GLU A 466 -32.04 -28.83 -8.78
N ARG A 467 -31.96 -27.63 -9.37
CA ARG A 467 -33.06 -27.05 -10.17
C ARG A 467 -33.28 -27.83 -11.46
N GLU A 468 -32.23 -28.15 -12.20
CA GLU A 468 -32.32 -28.91 -13.46
C GLU A 468 -32.91 -30.32 -13.22
N ILE A 469 -32.45 -31.01 -12.18
CA ILE A 469 -32.97 -32.33 -11.79
C ILE A 469 -34.46 -32.24 -11.46
N ARG A 470 -34.88 -31.20 -10.72
CA ARG A 470 -36.29 -30.98 -10.37
C ARG A 470 -37.15 -30.76 -11.62
N GLU A 471 -36.72 -29.90 -12.54
CA GLU A 471 -37.47 -29.58 -13.76
C GLU A 471 -37.60 -30.82 -14.67
N ALA A 472 -36.53 -31.62 -14.79
CA ALA A 472 -36.56 -32.89 -15.52
C ALA A 472 -37.53 -33.90 -14.87
N GLY A 473 -37.52 -34.03 -13.54
CA GLY A 473 -38.45 -34.89 -12.80
C GLY A 473 -39.91 -34.48 -13.00
N MET A 474 -40.19 -33.18 -12.92
CA MET A 474 -41.53 -32.61 -13.18
C MET A 474 -42.02 -32.91 -14.59
N LEU A 475 -41.16 -32.77 -15.61
CA LEU A 475 -41.50 -33.11 -16.98
C LEU A 475 -41.88 -34.59 -17.12
N MET A 476 -41.13 -35.49 -16.49
CA MET A 476 -41.42 -36.94 -16.54
C MET A 476 -42.72 -37.31 -15.82
N GLU A 477 -43.03 -36.66 -14.70
CA GLU A 477 -44.30 -36.87 -14.00
C GLU A 477 -45.49 -36.41 -14.84
N GLU A 478 -45.40 -35.23 -15.46
CA GLU A 478 -46.46 -34.74 -16.36
C GLU A 478 -46.61 -35.65 -17.58
N PHE A 479 -45.49 -36.09 -18.15
CA PHE A 479 -45.48 -37.03 -19.27
C PHE A 479 -46.21 -38.31 -18.90
N ARG A 480 -45.94 -38.88 -17.72
CA ARG A 480 -46.63 -40.09 -17.23
C ARG A 480 -48.14 -39.87 -17.11
N ILE A 481 -48.58 -38.73 -16.55
CA ILE A 481 -50.02 -38.40 -16.40
C ILE A 481 -50.69 -38.27 -17.77
N ASN A 482 -50.05 -37.57 -18.71
CA ASN A 482 -50.54 -37.44 -20.08
C ASN A 482 -50.58 -38.78 -20.80
N LEU A 483 -49.56 -39.63 -20.60
CA LEU A 483 -49.45 -40.93 -21.23
C LEU A 483 -50.54 -41.87 -20.73
N GLU A 484 -50.74 -41.95 -19.42
CA GLU A 484 -51.81 -42.74 -18.80
C GLU A 484 -53.19 -42.31 -19.34
N SER A 485 -53.44 -41.00 -19.45
CA SER A 485 -54.67 -40.46 -20.03
C SER A 485 -54.82 -40.81 -21.52
N ALA A 486 -53.78 -40.64 -22.33
CA ALA A 486 -53.82 -40.95 -23.76
C ALA A 486 -54.10 -42.43 -24.02
N TYR A 487 -53.40 -43.33 -23.30
CA TYR A 487 -53.63 -44.78 -23.41
C TYR A 487 -55.04 -45.17 -22.96
N ALA A 488 -55.53 -44.59 -21.85
CA ALA A 488 -56.89 -44.83 -21.37
C ALA A 488 -57.95 -44.40 -22.41
N GLN A 489 -57.76 -43.24 -23.07
CA GLN A 489 -58.65 -42.76 -24.14
C GLN A 489 -58.65 -43.71 -25.36
N LEU A 490 -57.51 -44.30 -25.70
CA LEU A 490 -57.39 -45.29 -26.78
C LEU A 490 -57.86 -46.70 -26.36
N GLY A 491 -58.08 -46.94 -25.06
CA GLY A 491 -58.46 -48.25 -24.52
C GLY A 491 -57.31 -49.26 -24.45
N TYR A 492 -56.07 -48.78 -24.38
CA TYR A 492 -54.88 -49.58 -24.15
C TYR A 492 -54.40 -49.43 -22.71
N LYS A 493 -53.63 -50.39 -22.20
CA LYS A 493 -52.86 -50.20 -20.98
C LYS A 493 -51.53 -49.53 -21.35
N PRO A 494 -51.06 -48.54 -20.57
CA PRO A 494 -49.74 -47.97 -20.81
C PRO A 494 -48.68 -49.08 -20.75
N PRO A 495 -47.66 -49.04 -21.62
CA PRO A 495 -46.56 -50.00 -21.56
C PRO A 495 -45.93 -49.94 -20.16
N LEU A 496 -45.54 -51.09 -19.61
CA LEU A 496 -44.70 -51.11 -18.42
C LEU A 496 -43.43 -50.32 -18.76
N VAL A 497 -43.14 -49.27 -17.99
CA VAL A 497 -41.90 -48.50 -18.16
C VAL A 497 -40.75 -49.49 -18.10
N PRO A 498 -39.96 -49.67 -19.18
CA PRO A 498 -38.83 -50.58 -19.13
C PRO A 498 -37.85 -50.06 -18.08
N VAL A 499 -37.54 -50.87 -17.07
CA VAL A 499 -36.31 -50.67 -16.31
C VAL A 499 -35.19 -50.92 -17.30
N SER A 500 -34.37 -49.91 -17.63
CA SER A 500 -33.22 -50.12 -18.51
C SER A 500 -32.41 -51.31 -17.98
N PRO A 501 -32.24 -52.39 -18.76
CA PRO A 501 -31.28 -53.42 -18.40
C PRO A 501 -29.89 -52.77 -18.33
N ALA A 502 -29.07 -53.18 -17.37
CA ALA A 502 -27.72 -52.65 -17.19
C ALA A 502 -26.79 -52.90 -18.41
N ASP A 503 -27.21 -53.77 -19.34
CA ASP A 503 -26.46 -54.15 -20.52
C ASP A 503 -27.35 -54.08 -21.77
N VAL A 504 -27.33 -52.96 -22.49
CA VAL A 504 -27.95 -52.85 -23.82
C VAL A 504 -27.08 -52.03 -24.76
N PHE A 505 -27.13 -52.37 -26.05
CA PHE A 505 -26.41 -51.67 -27.11
C PHE A 505 -27.19 -50.43 -27.55
N ASP A 506 -26.53 -49.27 -27.54
CA ASP A 506 -27.06 -48.04 -28.14
C ASP A 506 -26.87 -48.06 -29.67
N VAL A 507 -27.97 -47.97 -30.41
CA VAL A 507 -27.96 -47.73 -31.87
C VAL A 507 -28.71 -46.44 -32.15
N ALA A 508 -28.04 -45.49 -32.80
CA ALA A 508 -28.65 -44.23 -33.22
C ALA A 508 -29.54 -44.45 -34.46
N ILE A 509 -30.86 -44.40 -34.28
CA ILE A 509 -31.85 -44.38 -35.36
C ILE A 509 -32.25 -42.92 -35.61
N THR A 510 -32.01 -42.41 -36.82
CA THR A 510 -32.11 -40.97 -37.16
C THR A 510 -33.35 -40.57 -37.98
N ASN A 511 -34.27 -41.50 -38.32
CA ASN A 511 -35.58 -41.21 -38.98
C ASN A 511 -36.55 -42.44 -38.88
N PRO A 512 -37.90 -42.33 -38.95
CA PRO A 512 -38.79 -43.24 -38.22
C PRO A 512 -39.39 -44.39 -39.03
N GLY A 513 -39.36 -45.58 -38.42
CA GLY A 513 -40.55 -46.42 -38.39
C GLY A 513 -41.52 -45.96 -37.31
N TRP A 514 -42.80 -46.32 -37.47
CA TRP A 514 -43.94 -46.21 -36.54
C TRP A 514 -43.63 -45.60 -35.17
N TYR A 515 -43.96 -44.32 -34.98
CA TYR A 515 -44.00 -43.72 -33.66
C TYR A 515 -45.23 -44.22 -32.91
N ASN A 516 -45.01 -44.74 -31.71
CA ASN A 516 -46.08 -45.03 -30.80
C ASN A 516 -46.66 -43.71 -30.22
N VAL A 517 -47.84 -43.77 -29.63
CA VAL A 517 -48.54 -42.59 -29.07
C VAL A 517 -47.70 -41.88 -27.99
N ASP A 518 -46.77 -42.61 -27.37
CA ASP A 518 -45.81 -42.09 -26.38
C ASP A 518 -44.96 -40.92 -26.89
N LYS A 519 -44.44 -40.99 -28.13
CA LYS A 519 -43.67 -39.87 -28.70
C LYS A 519 -44.53 -38.62 -28.88
N TYR A 520 -45.74 -38.76 -29.43
CA TYR A 520 -46.65 -37.62 -29.60
C TYR A 520 -46.99 -36.98 -28.25
N VAL A 521 -47.22 -37.81 -27.24
CA VAL A 521 -47.46 -37.35 -25.86
C VAL A 521 -46.23 -36.67 -25.27
N MET A 522 -45.02 -37.19 -25.49
CA MET A 522 -43.78 -36.55 -25.02
C MET A 522 -43.55 -35.20 -25.69
N ASP A 523 -43.67 -35.14 -27.02
CA ASP A 523 -43.49 -33.89 -27.78
C ASP A 523 -44.51 -32.83 -27.32
N ALA A 524 -45.78 -33.23 -27.14
CA ALA A 524 -46.84 -32.37 -26.60
C ALA A 524 -46.55 -31.92 -25.15
N THR A 525 -46.05 -32.81 -24.29
CA THR A 525 -45.73 -32.50 -22.90
C THR A 525 -44.53 -31.58 -22.79
N ALA A 526 -43.44 -31.88 -23.49
CA ALA A 526 -42.19 -31.10 -23.48
C ALA A 526 -42.40 -29.68 -24.03
N THR A 527 -43.25 -29.53 -25.05
CA THR A 527 -43.60 -28.22 -25.61
C THR A 527 -44.83 -27.58 -24.96
N ARG A 528 -45.47 -28.27 -24.00
CA ARG A 528 -46.74 -27.91 -23.38
C ARG A 528 -47.78 -27.46 -24.41
N SER A 529 -47.93 -28.23 -25.48
CA SER A 529 -48.82 -27.96 -26.60
C SER A 529 -49.93 -29.01 -26.69
N SER A 530 -51.11 -28.60 -27.15
CA SER A 530 -52.24 -29.51 -27.32
C SER A 530 -51.97 -30.48 -28.46
N MET A 531 -52.39 -31.74 -28.31
CA MET A 531 -52.31 -32.75 -29.35
C MET A 531 -53.64 -33.49 -29.54
N GLU A 532 -53.86 -33.99 -30.75
CA GLU A 532 -54.89 -34.96 -31.10
C GLU A 532 -54.24 -36.10 -31.88
N TYR A 533 -54.37 -37.32 -31.38
CA TYR A 533 -53.86 -38.53 -32.03
C TYR A 533 -55.03 -39.46 -32.33
N THR A 534 -55.10 -39.99 -33.55
CA THR A 534 -56.11 -40.98 -33.96
C THR A 534 -55.43 -42.33 -34.18
N ASP A 535 -55.87 -43.35 -33.46
CA ASP A 535 -55.42 -44.71 -33.69
C ASP A 535 -56.07 -45.28 -34.95
N THR A 536 -55.25 -45.60 -35.95
CA THR A 536 -55.71 -46.14 -37.24
C THR A 536 -56.32 -47.53 -37.14
N ALA A 537 -56.05 -48.29 -36.08
CA ALA A 537 -56.59 -49.64 -35.89
C ALA A 537 -57.98 -49.64 -35.26
N THR A 538 -58.21 -48.80 -34.25
CA THR A 538 -59.49 -48.74 -33.51
C THR A 538 -60.38 -47.55 -33.89
N GLY A 539 -59.84 -46.53 -34.56
CA GLY A 539 -60.53 -45.27 -34.87
C GLY A 539 -60.73 -44.35 -33.65
N LYS A 540 -60.24 -44.74 -32.47
CA LYS A 540 -60.33 -43.92 -31.26
C LYS A 540 -59.33 -42.77 -31.28
N LYS A 541 -59.66 -41.70 -30.55
CA LYS A 541 -58.84 -40.50 -30.44
C LYS A 541 -58.32 -40.32 -29.01
N ALA A 542 -57.07 -39.88 -28.89
CA ALA A 542 -56.48 -39.37 -27.67
C ALA A 542 -56.23 -37.86 -27.82
N ILE A 543 -56.72 -37.09 -26.85
CA ILE A 543 -56.56 -35.64 -26.80
C ILE A 543 -55.85 -35.27 -25.49
N ILE A 544 -54.81 -34.46 -25.59
CA ILE A 544 -54.17 -33.77 -24.46
C ILE A 544 -54.28 -32.28 -24.75
N ALA A 545 -54.87 -31.52 -23.83
CA ALA A 545 -55.20 -30.11 -24.03
C ALA A 545 -54.40 -29.21 -23.09
N TYR A 546 -53.73 -28.20 -23.65
CA TYR A 546 -53.09 -27.12 -22.93
C TYR A 546 -53.83 -25.79 -23.14
N ARG A 547 -53.92 -24.99 -22.08
CA ARG A 547 -54.61 -23.68 -22.08
C ARG A 547 -53.65 -22.58 -21.66
N ASP A 548 -53.74 -21.41 -22.28
CA ASP A 548 -52.85 -20.29 -21.96
C ASP A 548 -53.31 -19.54 -20.70
N LEU A 549 -52.35 -19.11 -19.90
CA LEU A 549 -52.53 -18.31 -18.69
C LEU A 549 -51.56 -17.13 -18.70
N GLY A 550 -52.06 -15.92 -18.50
CA GLY A 550 -51.25 -14.73 -18.24
C GLY A 550 -51.29 -14.29 -16.78
N ILE A 551 -50.15 -14.28 -16.09
CA ILE A 551 -50.05 -13.83 -14.70
C ILE A 551 -49.47 -12.40 -14.67
N THR A 552 -50.06 -11.52 -13.86
CA THR A 552 -49.65 -10.12 -13.72
C THR A 552 -49.45 -9.76 -12.25
N ILE A 553 -48.42 -8.96 -11.98
CA ILE A 553 -48.09 -8.48 -10.64
C ILE A 553 -47.98 -6.95 -10.72
N PRO A 554 -48.71 -6.18 -9.91
CA PRO A 554 -48.56 -4.73 -9.86
C PRO A 554 -47.15 -4.32 -9.41
N ASN A 555 -46.60 -3.28 -10.03
CA ASN A 555 -45.30 -2.68 -9.69
C ASN A 555 -44.14 -3.69 -9.48
N PRO A 556 -43.87 -4.59 -10.43
CA PRO A 556 -42.94 -5.70 -10.22
C PRO A 556 -41.49 -5.24 -10.00
N ARG A 557 -41.14 -4.02 -10.44
CA ARG A 557 -39.80 -3.42 -10.29
C ARG A 557 -39.48 -2.91 -8.88
N GLU A 558 -40.46 -2.88 -7.97
CA GLU A 558 -40.21 -2.47 -6.57
C GLU A 558 -39.52 -3.54 -5.73
N TYR A 559 -39.48 -4.79 -6.21
CA TYR A 559 -38.89 -5.93 -5.52
C TYR A 559 -37.46 -6.14 -6.01
N SER A 560 -36.51 -6.35 -5.08
CA SER A 560 -35.11 -6.68 -5.41
C SER A 560 -34.97 -8.08 -6.01
N SER A 561 -35.91 -8.97 -5.71
CA SER A 561 -36.10 -10.24 -6.42
C SER A 561 -37.59 -10.56 -6.48
N LEU A 562 -38.07 -11.08 -7.61
CA LEU A 562 -39.48 -11.45 -7.83
C LEU A 562 -39.55 -12.71 -8.68
N HIS A 563 -40.17 -13.76 -8.14
CA HIS A 563 -40.34 -15.04 -8.83
C HIS A 563 -41.79 -15.51 -8.78
N VAL A 564 -42.23 -16.13 -9.87
CA VAL A 564 -43.58 -16.67 -10.03
C VAL A 564 -43.48 -18.16 -10.30
N TYR A 565 -44.28 -18.94 -9.58
CA TYR A 565 -44.26 -20.38 -9.60
C TYR A 565 -45.65 -20.93 -9.92
N LEU A 566 -45.68 -22.01 -10.68
CA LEU A 566 -46.87 -22.79 -10.97
C LEU A 566 -46.76 -24.12 -10.23
N VAL A 567 -47.68 -24.36 -9.29
CA VAL A 567 -47.71 -25.57 -8.44
C VAL A 567 -48.85 -26.48 -8.88
N PRO A 568 -48.57 -27.61 -9.54
CA PRO A 568 -49.56 -28.60 -9.94
C PRO A 568 -50.01 -29.45 -8.74
N ASP A 569 -51.26 -29.88 -8.72
CA ASP A 569 -51.80 -30.67 -7.61
C ASP A 569 -51.39 -32.15 -7.60
N GLN A 570 -50.93 -32.68 -8.72
CA GLN A 570 -50.55 -34.10 -8.90
C GLN A 570 -49.05 -34.31 -9.24
N GLN A 571 -48.21 -33.29 -9.02
CA GLN A 571 -46.76 -33.38 -9.25
C GLN A 571 -45.99 -33.16 -7.94
N SER A 572 -44.72 -33.56 -7.92
CA SER A 572 -43.86 -33.55 -6.74
C SER A 572 -43.23 -32.19 -6.42
N SER A 573 -43.43 -31.20 -7.28
CA SER A 573 -42.79 -29.88 -7.15
C SER A 573 -43.51 -28.78 -7.93
N PHE A 574 -42.80 -27.71 -8.26
CA PHE A 574 -43.32 -26.54 -8.97
C PHE A 574 -42.50 -26.22 -10.23
N LEU A 575 -43.09 -25.42 -11.11
CA LEU A 575 -42.43 -24.84 -12.28
C LEU A 575 -42.21 -23.35 -12.05
N ARG A 576 -40.98 -22.86 -12.25
CA ARG A 576 -40.68 -21.41 -12.24
C ARG A 576 -41.03 -20.81 -13.60
N ILE A 577 -41.80 -19.72 -13.60
CA ILE A 577 -42.23 -19.04 -14.81
C ILE A 577 -41.30 -17.84 -15.08
N THR A 578 -40.84 -17.72 -16.32
CA THR A 578 -40.00 -16.60 -16.76
C THR A 578 -40.87 -15.41 -17.14
N GLU A 579 -40.43 -14.21 -16.79
CA GLU A 579 -41.10 -12.97 -17.19
C GLU A 579 -40.94 -12.73 -18.70
N ALA A 580 -42.03 -12.36 -19.37
CA ALA A 580 -42.04 -11.92 -20.75
C ALA A 580 -42.94 -10.69 -20.90
N GLY A 581 -42.34 -9.53 -21.21
CA GLY A 581 -43.08 -8.30 -21.51
C GLY A 581 -43.92 -7.74 -20.35
N GLY A 582 -43.46 -7.88 -19.11
CA GLY A 582 -44.19 -7.41 -17.91
C GLY A 582 -45.31 -8.33 -17.43
N SER A 583 -45.36 -9.56 -17.95
CA SER A 583 -46.30 -10.62 -17.57
C SER A 583 -45.55 -11.95 -17.44
N TRP A 584 -46.11 -12.91 -16.71
CA TRP A 584 -45.59 -14.28 -16.61
C TRP A 584 -46.53 -15.23 -17.37
N PRO A 585 -46.26 -15.52 -18.66
CA PRO A 585 -47.09 -16.42 -19.45
C PRO A 585 -46.81 -17.88 -19.07
N ALA A 586 -47.87 -18.69 -18.95
CA ALA A 586 -47.79 -20.12 -18.70
C ALA A 586 -48.81 -20.87 -19.57
N ARG A 587 -48.56 -22.16 -19.83
CA ARG A 587 -49.53 -23.06 -20.47
C ARG A 587 -49.90 -24.17 -19.50
N LEU A 588 -51.18 -24.36 -19.25
CA LEU A 588 -51.71 -25.25 -18.22
C LEU A 588 -52.20 -26.55 -18.86
N ASN A 589 -51.74 -27.68 -18.36
CA ASN A 589 -52.26 -28.99 -18.73
C ASN A 589 -53.67 -29.15 -18.16
N SER A 590 -54.65 -29.46 -19.01
CA SER A 590 -56.06 -29.53 -18.59
C SER A 590 -56.37 -30.73 -17.69
N LEU A 591 -55.43 -31.68 -17.53
CA LEU A 591 -55.56 -32.81 -16.60
C LEU A 591 -55.13 -32.47 -15.17
N LEU A 592 -54.53 -31.30 -14.96
CA LEU A 592 -53.92 -30.89 -13.69
C LEU A 592 -54.62 -29.66 -13.12
N GLY A 593 -54.77 -29.62 -11.79
CA GLY A 593 -55.11 -28.41 -11.06
C GLY A 593 -53.84 -27.63 -10.71
N TYR A 594 -53.93 -26.29 -10.65
CA TYR A 594 -52.76 -25.45 -10.41
C TYR A 594 -53.00 -24.41 -9.31
N THR A 595 -51.94 -24.09 -8.57
CA THR A 595 -51.85 -22.90 -7.72
C THR A 595 -50.70 -22.03 -8.24
N VAL A 596 -50.99 -20.76 -8.53
CA VAL A 596 -49.94 -19.79 -8.84
C VAL A 596 -49.46 -19.17 -7.54
N VAL A 597 -48.14 -19.10 -7.37
CA VAL A 597 -47.48 -18.50 -6.20
C VAL A 597 -46.54 -17.42 -6.69
N ALA A 598 -46.59 -16.24 -6.08
CA ALA A 598 -45.60 -15.18 -6.29
C ALA A 598 -44.83 -14.91 -5.00
N LEU A 599 -43.50 -14.85 -5.12
CA LEU A 599 -42.58 -14.54 -4.03
C LEU A 599 -41.71 -13.35 -4.43
N GLY A 600 -41.73 -12.31 -3.62
CA GLY A 600 -40.91 -11.11 -3.79
C GLY A 600 -40.06 -10.84 -2.54
N ASN A 601 -38.87 -10.29 -2.74
CA ASN A 601 -38.09 -9.70 -1.66
C ASN A 601 -37.97 -8.19 -1.89
N LYS A 602 -38.20 -7.38 -0.86
CA LYS A 602 -37.99 -5.93 -0.88
C LYS A 602 -37.35 -5.50 0.42
N ASN A 603 -36.13 -4.97 0.35
CA ASN A 603 -35.35 -4.52 1.52
C ASN A 603 -35.17 -5.60 2.60
N GLY A 604 -34.96 -6.86 2.20
CA GLY A 604 -34.80 -7.99 3.13
C GLY A 604 -36.11 -8.51 3.73
N LEU A 605 -37.27 -7.96 3.34
CA LEU A 605 -38.58 -8.43 3.77
C LEU A 605 -39.24 -9.26 2.66
N TRP A 606 -39.90 -10.34 3.06
CA TRP A 606 -40.65 -11.21 2.14
C TRP A 606 -42.02 -10.64 1.83
N PHE A 607 -42.43 -10.86 0.58
CA PHE A 607 -43.73 -10.52 0.05
C PHE A 607 -44.29 -11.73 -0.70
N TYR A 608 -45.55 -12.06 -0.45
CA TYR A 608 -46.17 -13.28 -0.94
C TYR A 608 -47.60 -13.03 -1.41
N ASP A 609 -48.03 -13.79 -2.40
CA ASP A 609 -49.44 -14.01 -2.72
C ASP A 609 -49.59 -15.35 -3.46
N SER A 610 -50.75 -15.98 -3.35
CA SER A 610 -51.06 -17.18 -4.12
C SER A 610 -52.54 -17.29 -4.48
N LYS A 611 -52.80 -17.97 -5.59
CA LYS A 611 -54.15 -18.19 -6.08
C LYS A 611 -54.28 -19.56 -6.73
N LYS A 612 -55.25 -20.35 -6.27
CA LYS A 612 -55.65 -21.59 -6.94
C LYS A 612 -56.40 -21.26 -8.23
N ILE A 613 -55.99 -21.86 -9.34
CA ILE A 613 -56.52 -21.63 -10.68
C ILE A 613 -57.49 -22.74 -11.04
N SER A 614 -58.61 -22.37 -11.65
CA SER A 614 -59.61 -23.32 -12.15
C SER A 614 -59.72 -23.24 -13.67
N ASN A 615 -60.14 -22.09 -14.20
CA ASN A 615 -60.42 -21.90 -15.63
C ASN A 615 -60.01 -20.50 -16.14
N GLU A 616 -59.30 -19.71 -15.33
CA GLU A 616 -58.90 -18.36 -15.70
C GLU A 616 -57.82 -18.35 -16.78
N SER A 617 -57.97 -17.46 -17.77
CA SER A 617 -56.93 -17.16 -18.76
C SER A 617 -55.99 -16.03 -18.32
N ARG A 618 -56.38 -15.26 -17.29
CA ARG A 618 -55.55 -14.21 -16.67
C ARG A 618 -55.71 -14.19 -15.16
N VAL A 619 -54.61 -13.96 -14.47
CA VAL A 619 -54.56 -13.85 -13.00
C VAL A 619 -53.72 -12.63 -12.63
N THR A 620 -54.17 -11.90 -11.62
CA THR A 620 -53.40 -10.82 -11.00
C THR A 620 -53.14 -11.20 -9.56
N LEU A 621 -51.87 -11.12 -9.13
CA LEU A 621 -51.44 -11.37 -7.75
C LEU A 621 -50.98 -10.06 -7.13
N SER A 622 -51.45 -9.77 -5.92
CA SER A 622 -51.13 -8.56 -5.16
C SER A 622 -50.34 -8.93 -3.91
N LEU A 623 -49.02 -8.87 -4.03
CA LEU A 623 -48.13 -9.36 -2.97
C LEU A 623 -48.23 -8.47 -1.71
N HIS A 624 -48.39 -9.12 -0.58
CA HIS A 624 -48.41 -8.49 0.74
C HIS A 624 -47.18 -8.89 1.55
N LYS A 625 -46.73 -8.00 2.44
CA LYS A 625 -45.61 -8.28 3.32
C LYS A 625 -45.93 -9.48 4.20
N GLU A 626 -44.98 -10.40 4.30
CA GLU A 626 -45.11 -11.63 5.06
C GLU A 626 -43.88 -11.86 5.94
N ASN A 627 -44.06 -12.50 7.10
CA ASN A 627 -42.94 -12.95 7.92
C ASN A 627 -42.55 -14.40 7.56
N GLU A 628 -41.32 -14.79 7.87
CA GLU A 628 -40.78 -16.09 7.44
C GLU A 628 -41.57 -17.30 8.00
N THR A 629 -42.11 -17.20 9.22
CA THR A 629 -42.89 -18.27 9.85
C THR A 629 -44.27 -18.45 9.21
N GLU A 630 -44.98 -17.35 8.94
CA GLU A 630 -46.28 -17.41 8.25
C GLU A 630 -46.13 -17.78 6.77
N LEU A 631 -45.05 -17.32 6.12
CA LEU A 631 -44.70 -17.74 4.77
C LEU A 631 -44.53 -19.25 4.68
N ASP A 632 -43.78 -19.83 5.61
CA ASP A 632 -43.54 -21.27 5.66
C ASP A 632 -44.83 -22.09 5.85
N LYS A 633 -45.73 -21.58 6.70
CA LYS A 633 -47.05 -22.16 6.92
C LYS A 633 -47.95 -22.06 5.67
N HIS A 634 -47.94 -20.92 4.99
CA HIS A 634 -48.68 -20.74 3.73
C HIS A 634 -48.17 -21.68 2.64
N LEU A 635 -46.86 -21.83 2.48
CA LEU A 635 -46.26 -22.73 1.49
C LEU A 635 -46.50 -24.20 1.83
N SER A 636 -46.47 -24.55 3.12
CA SER A 636 -46.80 -25.90 3.60
C SER A 636 -48.27 -26.27 3.42
N ALA A 637 -49.16 -25.28 3.33
CA ALA A 637 -50.59 -25.48 3.08
C ALA A 637 -50.92 -25.74 1.60
N ILE A 638 -49.98 -25.50 0.67
CA ILE A 638 -50.17 -25.75 -0.76
C ILE A 638 -50.17 -27.26 -1.00
N LYS A 639 -51.31 -27.79 -1.44
CA LYS A 639 -51.50 -29.22 -1.72
C LYS A 639 -50.73 -29.63 -2.97
N SER A 640 -49.55 -30.22 -2.78
CA SER A 640 -48.82 -31.03 -3.76
C SER A 640 -47.85 -31.94 -3.01
N PHE A 641 -47.47 -33.07 -3.60
CA PHE A 641 -46.49 -33.97 -2.99
C PHE A 641 -45.13 -33.25 -3.01
N GLY A 642 -44.34 -33.22 -1.93
CA GLY A 642 -42.96 -32.71 -1.96
C GLY A 642 -42.71 -31.20 -2.13
N ALA A 643 -43.63 -30.40 -2.70
CA ALA A 643 -43.35 -28.99 -2.99
C ALA A 643 -43.01 -28.10 -1.78
N PRO A 644 -43.55 -28.30 -0.55
CA PRO A 644 -43.16 -27.48 0.60
C PRO A 644 -41.65 -27.53 0.88
N ALA A 645 -41.01 -28.70 0.73
CA ALA A 645 -39.56 -28.84 0.93
C ALA A 645 -38.78 -28.14 -0.20
N ALA A 646 -39.23 -28.31 -1.45
CA ALA A 646 -38.64 -27.64 -2.60
C ALA A 646 -38.73 -26.10 -2.50
N PHE A 647 -39.86 -25.57 -2.00
CA PHE A 647 -40.04 -24.14 -1.79
C PHE A 647 -39.12 -23.57 -0.70
N ARG A 648 -38.86 -24.32 0.38
CA ARG A 648 -37.87 -23.91 1.39
C ARG A 648 -36.46 -23.78 0.80
N MET A 649 -36.07 -24.73 -0.06
CA MET A 649 -34.78 -24.67 -0.76
C MET A 649 -34.72 -23.48 -1.72
N GLU A 650 -35.80 -23.20 -2.44
CA GLU A 650 -35.92 -22.06 -3.36
C GLU A 650 -35.83 -20.72 -2.60
N ILE A 651 -36.52 -20.58 -1.46
CA ILE A 651 -36.43 -19.38 -0.60
C ILE A 651 -35.00 -19.17 -0.12
N ALA A 652 -34.32 -20.24 0.31
CA ALA A 652 -32.91 -20.16 0.72
C ALA A 652 -32.00 -19.74 -0.44
N SER A 653 -32.30 -20.19 -1.66
CA SER A 653 -31.61 -19.74 -2.89
C SER A 653 -31.83 -18.25 -3.16
N MET A 654 -33.08 -17.79 -3.12
CA MET A 654 -33.43 -16.39 -3.32
C MET A 654 -32.77 -15.47 -2.27
N ALA A 655 -32.78 -15.86 -0.99
CA ALA A 655 -32.15 -15.10 0.08
C ALA A 655 -30.64 -14.97 -0.12
N PHE A 656 -30.02 -16.04 -0.62
CA PHE A 656 -28.61 -16.07 -0.94
C PHE A 656 -28.28 -15.19 -2.15
N GLU A 657 -29.05 -15.26 -3.25
CA GLU A 657 -28.86 -14.41 -4.43
C GLU A 657 -28.96 -12.91 -4.08
N VAL A 658 -29.93 -12.53 -3.24
CA VAL A 658 -30.06 -11.14 -2.75
C VAL A 658 -28.82 -10.72 -1.94
N ARG A 659 -28.28 -11.62 -1.11
CA ARG A 659 -27.04 -11.36 -0.36
C ARG A 659 -25.84 -11.22 -1.30
N GLN A 660 -25.72 -12.07 -2.32
CA GLN A 660 -24.65 -11.96 -3.32
C GLN A 660 -24.72 -10.65 -4.09
N GLN A 661 -25.92 -10.22 -4.50
CA GLN A 661 -26.10 -8.93 -5.16
C GLN A 661 -25.70 -7.75 -4.25
N SER A 662 -26.02 -7.83 -2.95
CA SER A 662 -25.58 -6.82 -1.97
C SER A 662 -24.05 -6.77 -1.86
N ILE A 663 -23.41 -7.94 -1.76
CA ILE A 663 -21.94 -8.04 -1.69
C ILE A 663 -21.30 -7.53 -2.98
N ALA A 664 -21.85 -7.87 -4.15
CA ALA A 664 -21.36 -7.40 -5.44
C ALA A 664 -21.44 -5.86 -5.55
N ARG A 665 -22.53 -5.25 -5.06
CA ARG A 665 -22.67 -3.79 -4.99
C ARG A 665 -21.66 -3.16 -4.04
N GLU A 666 -21.41 -3.77 -2.88
CA GLU A 666 -20.39 -3.30 -1.94
C GLU A 666 -18.98 -3.36 -2.55
N ARG A 667 -18.64 -4.46 -3.23
CA ARG A 667 -17.39 -4.62 -3.98
C ARG A 667 -17.23 -3.54 -5.05
N GLN A 668 -18.28 -3.28 -5.83
CA GLN A 668 -18.27 -2.24 -6.86
C GLN A 668 -18.07 -0.85 -6.26
N GLY A 669 -18.73 -0.54 -5.13
CA GLY A 669 -18.55 0.72 -4.43
C GLY A 669 -17.13 0.92 -3.89
N ASP A 670 -16.54 -0.08 -3.25
CA ASP A 670 -15.13 -0.05 -2.81
C ASP A 670 -14.18 0.17 -3.99
N GLN A 671 -14.41 -0.56 -5.09
CA GLN A 671 -13.60 -0.47 -6.30
C GLN A 671 -13.66 0.92 -6.94
N GLU A 672 -14.85 1.52 -7.05
CA GLU A 672 -15.02 2.86 -7.61
C GLU A 672 -14.30 3.92 -6.75
N ILE A 673 -14.46 3.85 -5.43
CA ILE A 673 -13.79 4.76 -4.50
C ILE A 673 -12.27 4.61 -4.60
N ARG A 674 -11.75 3.38 -4.57
CA ARG A 674 -10.31 3.10 -4.70
C ARG A 674 -9.76 3.55 -6.05
N SER A 675 -10.49 3.36 -7.15
CA SER A 675 -10.09 3.83 -8.48
C SER A 675 -9.97 5.36 -8.53
N ARG A 676 -11.00 6.07 -8.07
CA ARG A 676 -11.04 7.55 -8.04
C ARG A 676 -9.93 8.13 -7.18
N VAL A 677 -9.69 7.55 -6.01
CA VAL A 677 -8.63 8.00 -5.10
C VAL A 677 -7.25 7.61 -5.63
N GLY A 678 -7.12 6.42 -6.21
CA GLY A 678 -5.89 5.95 -6.85
C GLY A 678 -5.39 6.90 -7.93
N ALA A 679 -6.29 7.51 -8.72
CA ALA A 679 -5.93 8.51 -9.71
C ALA A 679 -5.34 9.80 -9.10
N VAL A 680 -5.72 10.15 -7.87
CA VAL A 680 -5.13 11.28 -7.12
C VAL A 680 -3.82 10.87 -6.45
N VAL A 681 -3.75 9.65 -5.95
CA VAL A 681 -2.56 9.10 -5.31
C VAL A 681 -1.43 8.90 -6.34
N PHE A 682 -1.77 8.53 -7.57
CA PHE A 682 -0.85 8.29 -8.66
C PHE A 682 -1.20 9.16 -9.88
N PRO A 683 -0.92 10.47 -9.86
CA PRO A 683 -1.31 11.39 -10.94
C PRO A 683 -0.74 11.01 -12.31
N CYS A 684 0.40 10.31 -12.36
CA CYS A 684 1.02 9.82 -13.60
C CYS A 684 0.15 8.78 -14.35
N VAL A 685 -0.84 8.17 -13.68
CA VAL A 685 -1.76 7.18 -14.26
C VAL A 685 -2.75 7.80 -15.25
N SER A 686 -3.11 9.07 -15.07
CA SER A 686 -4.08 9.77 -15.95
C SER A 686 -3.55 10.13 -17.35
N ARG A 687 -2.31 9.75 -17.67
CA ARG A 687 -1.73 9.77 -19.02
C ARG A 687 -1.99 8.48 -19.82
N LEU A 688 -2.64 7.48 -19.20
CA LEU A 688 -3.09 6.25 -19.83
C LEU A 688 -4.60 6.33 -20.13
N PRO A 689 -5.10 5.71 -21.22
CA PRO A 689 -6.52 5.82 -21.60
C PRO A 689 -7.40 5.21 -20.51
N MET A 690 -8.28 6.00 -19.90
CA MET A 690 -9.28 5.48 -18.95
C MET A 690 -10.56 5.08 -19.69
N PRO A 691 -11.21 3.96 -19.32
CA PRO A 691 -12.55 3.66 -19.81
C PRO A 691 -13.57 4.68 -19.28
N PRO A 692 -14.65 4.95 -20.04
CA PRO A 692 -15.64 5.97 -19.68
C PRO A 692 -16.34 5.62 -18.36
N VAL A 693 -16.43 6.62 -17.48
CA VAL A 693 -17.18 6.55 -16.21
C VAL A 693 -18.67 6.53 -16.53
N ALA A 694 -19.42 5.59 -15.94
CA ALA A 694 -20.87 5.60 -16.01
C ALA A 694 -21.40 6.78 -15.16
N ASP A 695 -22.01 7.76 -15.82
CA ASP A 695 -22.66 8.91 -15.20
C ASP A 695 -23.89 8.46 -14.40
N SER A 696 -23.74 8.12 -13.13
CA SER A 696 -24.66 8.41 -12.02
C SER A 696 -24.33 7.57 -10.79
N LEU A 697 -24.00 8.24 -9.68
CA LEU A 697 -24.08 7.66 -8.34
C LEU A 697 -25.57 7.41 -8.02
N PRO A 698 -26.01 6.19 -7.66
CA PRO A 698 -27.21 6.03 -6.87
C PRO A 698 -26.94 6.57 -5.47
N ALA A 699 -27.85 7.38 -4.94
CA ALA A 699 -27.79 7.91 -3.58
C ALA A 699 -27.84 6.78 -2.53
N ALA A 700 -26.70 6.18 -2.21
CA ALA A 700 -26.56 5.14 -1.17
C ALA A 700 -25.48 5.50 -0.12
N GLY A 701 -25.09 6.77 -0.03
CA GLY A 701 -24.13 7.29 0.95
C GLY A 701 -24.71 7.50 2.36
N ARG A 702 -25.62 6.65 2.86
CA ARG A 702 -26.20 6.79 4.21
C ARG A 702 -26.32 5.53 5.07
N LEU A 703 -25.82 4.37 4.64
CA LEU A 703 -25.95 3.13 5.44
C LEU A 703 -24.63 2.57 5.99
N ILE A 704 -23.49 3.23 5.77
CA ILE A 704 -22.19 2.76 6.31
C ILE A 704 -21.92 3.31 7.74
N GLY A 705 -22.76 4.23 8.24
CA GLY A 705 -22.58 4.86 9.54
C GLY A 705 -23.24 4.16 10.75
N SER A 706 -24.14 3.19 10.56
CA SER A 706 -24.99 2.71 11.66
C SER A 706 -24.70 1.30 12.18
N SER A 707 -23.70 0.57 11.66
CA SER A 707 -23.39 -0.80 12.13
C SER A 707 -22.13 -0.91 13.00
N LEU A 708 -21.47 0.21 13.34
CA LEU A 708 -20.24 0.22 14.15
C LEU A 708 -20.40 0.85 15.56
N GLU A 709 -21.56 1.41 15.91
CA GLU A 709 -21.80 2.00 17.24
C GLU A 709 -22.56 1.10 18.24
N GLN A 710 -22.97 -0.12 17.88
CA GLN A 710 -23.74 -1.00 18.78
C GLN A 710 -22.94 -2.12 19.48
N ARG A 711 -21.60 -2.03 19.52
CA ARG A 711 -20.77 -3.01 20.25
C ARG A 711 -20.02 -2.48 21.47
N SER A 712 -20.33 -1.28 21.96
CA SER A 712 -19.75 -0.75 23.23
C SER A 712 -20.76 -0.65 24.38
N SER A 713 -21.78 -1.50 24.41
CA SER A 713 -22.69 -1.60 25.57
C SER A 713 -23.20 -3.03 25.73
N ASN A 714 -22.34 -3.90 26.25
CA ASN A 714 -22.66 -4.97 27.19
C ASN A 714 -21.37 -5.56 27.74
#